data_AF-A0A1M7R289-F1
#
_entry.id   AF-A0A1M7R289-F1
#
_cell.length_a   1.000
_cell.length_b   1.000
_cell.length_c   1.000
_cell.angle_alpha   90.00
_cell.angle_beta   90.00
_cell.angle_gamma   90.00
#
_symmetry.space_group_name_H-M   'P 1'
#
loop_
_entity.id
_entity.type
_entity.pdbx_description
1 polymer ?
#
loop_
_entity_poly.entity_id
_entity_poly.type
_entity_poly.pdbx_seq_one_letter_code
_entity_poly.pdbx_strand_id
1 'polypeptide(L)'
;MTSAEPAVAGLGVKEILGVVGTLLTFVTTTLGVWMFLRSRRQGGSDDAAKLAAELARAVRTQWTEEERLRRIRAPRPLELRWAAADPRLCDRWANIRRDGGDEHPLVDGCLDDIVERYAALSTGRAVLLGKPGSGKTVMVLRLTLDLIDRWWTTDAEHDDGHPRRVPVLLTLSGWNPEQETLTRWLIRRLSFDYPFLALTSGNNQPSGARRLVEGNWILPVLDGLDELPPAHRVAALRELEGPCPVVLTCRPEAYAETVESTGPLLRAICVQLRDVTVDDLVDYLPRTTGTAADLTSKWTPALEAIRAADPEQEPEQETAAGRVAQVLRTPLMIGLARVAYSDTRADPGDLLDSERFPTTVSIEAHLLEAFLPAAYRRVAGDESPWTAPVVTPWLRFLAVHASSQNGAIAWWRLRAAVPRLLPTLAAAVGLVAALCHGVLIGWATADRHGIGLGLGYGLAFGVAIGTTVGLACWLSLRVVAAGCRPRHLGLRLRWRPAAAVAALAVATIVAGLLLRFEGEVLAAGIVIGVLLTIVSGLGQPVLPTAVTTPRATLIGDRRRGQLVGVVAAALAGVVTAALAAAVGGLLELAGLDEPAGGLPSAAAWSLYLVPAVAAGATVGLACSEWGLLGPTRLWLAARGLAPLKVLTLLEDARRRGVLRQVGGVYEFRHACLVKYLTRPGLPAAAPAPRVWSWTTRPARPGQAGAANGRGTNDDERDHREPGGAAGLRPTG
;
A
#
# COMPACT_ATOMS: atom_id res chain seq x y z
N MET A 1 -61.51 -32.13 -59.77
CA MET A 1 -61.88 -31.67 -58.42
C MET A 1 -60.67 -31.86 -57.52
N THR A 2 -60.12 -30.72 -57.09
CA THR A 2 -59.17 -30.44 -56.00
C THR A 2 -58.72 -31.61 -55.10
N SER A 3 -57.41 -31.90 -55.14
CA SER A 3 -56.66 -32.52 -54.03
C SER A 3 -55.77 -31.45 -53.39
N ALA A 4 -56.04 -31.11 -52.13
CA ALA A 4 -55.25 -30.21 -51.32
C ALA A 4 -54.21 -31.02 -50.50
N GLU A 5 -52.93 -30.72 -50.68
CA GLU A 5 -51.86 -31.13 -49.75
C GLU A 5 -51.68 -30.05 -48.67
N PRO A 6 -51.45 -30.42 -47.38
CA PRO A 6 -51.11 -29.46 -46.35
C PRO A 6 -49.60 -29.19 -46.34
N ALA A 7 -49.23 -27.92 -46.56
CA ALA A 7 -47.86 -27.44 -46.36
C ALA A 7 -47.54 -27.39 -44.85
N VAL A 8 -46.65 -28.26 -44.38
CA VAL A 8 -46.04 -28.15 -43.06
C VAL A 8 -44.87 -27.17 -43.18
N ALA A 9 -45.06 -25.96 -42.68
CA ALA A 9 -44.00 -24.94 -42.58
C ALA A 9 -42.97 -25.37 -41.52
N GLY A 10 -41.80 -25.84 -41.96
CA GLY A 10 -40.66 -26.07 -41.06
C GLY A 10 -40.04 -24.74 -40.63
N LEU A 11 -39.99 -24.48 -39.32
CA LEU A 11 -39.25 -23.34 -38.79
C LEU A 11 -37.80 -23.37 -39.27
N GLY A 12 -37.34 -22.25 -39.82
CA GLY A 12 -35.98 -22.13 -40.34
C GLY A 12 -34.96 -22.21 -39.20
N VAL A 13 -33.78 -22.77 -39.48
CA VAL A 13 -32.65 -22.85 -38.51
C VAL A 13 -32.35 -21.49 -37.85
N LYS A 14 -32.59 -20.37 -38.55
CA LYS A 14 -32.47 -19.00 -38.03
C LYS A 14 -33.46 -18.66 -36.91
N GLU A 15 -34.71 -19.12 -37.00
CA GLU A 15 -35.75 -18.89 -35.98
C GLU A 15 -35.45 -19.70 -34.71
N ILE A 16 -34.95 -20.93 -34.87
CA ILE A 16 -34.53 -21.79 -33.76
C ILE A 16 -33.37 -21.15 -32.98
N LEU A 17 -32.38 -20.59 -33.68
CA LEU A 17 -31.26 -19.87 -33.06
C LEU A 17 -31.72 -18.61 -32.30
N GLY A 18 -32.70 -17.87 -32.83
CA GLY A 18 -33.29 -16.70 -32.17
C GLY A 18 -34.03 -17.05 -30.87
N VAL A 19 -34.81 -18.14 -30.88
CA VAL A 19 -35.53 -18.63 -29.68
C VAL A 19 -34.55 -19.10 -28.60
N VAL A 20 -33.50 -19.84 -28.98
CA VAL A 20 -32.47 -20.32 -28.05
C VAL A 20 -31.72 -19.14 -27.39
N GLY A 21 -31.35 -18.11 -28.16
CA GLY A 21 -30.72 -16.90 -27.63
C GLY A 21 -31.61 -16.16 -26.63
N THR A 22 -32.91 -16.08 -26.91
CA THR A 22 -33.89 -15.43 -26.03
C THR A 22 -34.06 -16.20 -24.71
N LEU A 23 -34.10 -17.54 -24.78
CA LEU A 23 -34.20 -18.42 -23.61
C LEU A 23 -32.96 -18.32 -22.71
N LEU A 24 -31.77 -18.31 -23.30
CA LEU A 24 -30.51 -18.21 -22.56
C LEU A 24 -30.42 -16.87 -21.79
N THR A 25 -30.91 -15.79 -22.43
CA THR A 25 -30.97 -14.45 -21.83
C THR A 25 -31.96 -14.41 -20.67
N PHE A 26 -33.12 -15.07 -20.81
CA PHE A 26 -34.11 -15.17 -19.75
C PHE A 26 -33.59 -15.93 -18.53
N VAL A 27 -32.95 -17.10 -18.74
CA VAL A 27 -32.42 -17.97 -17.68
C VAL A 27 -31.29 -17.30 -16.90
N THR A 28 -30.36 -16.64 -17.59
CA THR A 28 -29.26 -15.92 -16.94
C THR A 28 -29.77 -14.73 -16.12
N THR A 29 -30.80 -14.04 -16.60
CA THR A 29 -31.44 -12.93 -15.88
C THR A 29 -32.18 -13.42 -14.63
N THR A 30 -32.95 -14.51 -14.73
CA THR A 30 -33.68 -15.07 -13.58
C THR A 30 -32.74 -15.66 -12.53
N LEU A 31 -31.66 -16.32 -12.93
CA LEU A 31 -30.65 -16.83 -12.00
C LEU A 31 -29.95 -15.70 -11.25
N GLY A 32 -29.63 -14.60 -11.94
CA GLY A 32 -29.09 -13.38 -11.33
C GLY A 32 -30.05 -12.76 -10.31
N VAL A 33 -31.34 -12.68 -10.64
CA VAL A 33 -32.39 -12.17 -9.73
C VAL A 33 -32.59 -13.08 -8.52
N TRP A 34 -32.55 -14.40 -8.69
CA TRP A 34 -32.70 -15.35 -7.59
C TRP A 34 -31.52 -15.33 -6.62
N MET A 35 -30.29 -15.32 -7.13
CA MET A 35 -29.08 -15.15 -6.29
C MET A 35 -29.12 -13.81 -5.54
N PHE A 36 -29.60 -12.75 -6.19
CA PHE A 36 -29.80 -11.44 -5.59
C PHE A 36 -30.82 -11.46 -4.43
N LEU A 37 -31.98 -12.10 -4.61
CA LEU A 37 -33.01 -12.20 -3.56
C LEU A 37 -32.57 -13.05 -2.37
N ARG A 38 -31.80 -14.13 -2.60
CA ARG A 38 -31.30 -15.01 -1.52
C ARG A 38 -30.31 -14.30 -0.59
N SER A 39 -29.49 -13.39 -1.14
CA SER A 39 -28.51 -12.62 -0.35
C SER A 39 -29.14 -11.65 0.68
N ARG A 40 -30.43 -11.32 0.56
CA ARG A 40 -31.12 -10.36 1.44
C ARG A 40 -31.53 -10.92 2.81
N ARG A 41 -31.47 -12.25 3.02
CA ARG A 41 -32.10 -12.90 4.19
C ARG A 41 -31.20 -13.14 5.41
N GLN A 42 -29.92 -12.76 5.42
CA GLN A 42 -28.98 -13.21 6.45
C GLN A 42 -28.39 -12.18 7.43
N GLY A 43 -28.75 -10.89 7.40
CA GLY A 43 -28.07 -9.88 8.23
C GLY A 43 -28.60 -9.71 9.66
N GLY A 44 -28.07 -10.45 10.64
CA GLY A 44 -28.45 -10.37 12.08
C GLY A 44 -27.38 -9.74 13.02
N SER A 45 -27.68 -9.63 14.32
CA SER A 45 -26.73 -9.19 15.37
C SER A 45 -25.51 -10.11 15.50
N ASP A 46 -25.70 -11.41 15.27
CA ASP A 46 -24.63 -12.42 15.26
C ASP A 46 -23.55 -12.12 14.21
N ASP A 47 -23.90 -11.43 13.13
CA ASP A 47 -22.95 -11.06 12.09
C ASP A 47 -22.00 -9.94 12.55
N ALA A 48 -22.41 -9.07 13.47
CA ALA A 48 -21.53 -7.99 13.96
C ALA A 48 -20.44 -8.55 14.87
N ALA A 49 -20.79 -9.49 15.75
CA ALA A 49 -19.84 -10.19 16.61
C ALA A 49 -18.86 -11.05 15.79
N LYS A 50 -19.34 -11.79 14.79
CA LYS A 50 -18.47 -12.54 13.86
C LYS A 50 -17.52 -11.63 13.09
N LEU A 51 -18.03 -10.51 12.58
CA LEU A 51 -17.23 -9.53 11.86
C LEU A 51 -16.19 -8.85 12.76
N ALA A 52 -16.54 -8.58 14.01
CA ALA A 52 -15.61 -8.08 15.02
C ALA A 52 -14.51 -9.12 15.34
N ALA A 53 -14.84 -10.41 15.43
CA ALA A 53 -13.86 -11.48 15.61
C ALA A 53 -12.91 -11.63 14.41
N GLU A 54 -13.41 -11.46 13.19
CA GLU A 54 -12.58 -11.38 11.99
C GLU A 54 -11.64 -10.17 12.02
N LEU A 55 -12.15 -9.01 12.43
CA LEU A 55 -11.33 -7.80 12.60
C LEU A 55 -10.26 -7.99 13.66
N ALA A 56 -10.58 -8.54 14.82
CA ALA A 56 -9.60 -8.81 15.88
C ALA A 56 -8.46 -9.70 15.40
N ARG A 57 -8.76 -10.78 14.67
CA ARG A 57 -7.75 -11.66 14.07
C ARG A 57 -6.88 -10.94 13.03
N ALA A 58 -7.49 -10.10 12.19
CA ALA A 58 -6.77 -9.32 11.19
C ALA A 58 -5.83 -8.30 11.84
N VAL A 59 -6.31 -7.55 12.83
CA VAL A 59 -5.54 -6.56 13.60
C VAL A 59 -4.36 -7.24 14.32
N ARG A 60 -4.61 -8.36 15.01
CA ARG A 60 -3.56 -9.15 15.69
C ARG A 60 -2.46 -9.57 14.72
N THR A 61 -2.84 -10.19 13.60
CA THR A 61 -1.89 -10.68 12.59
C THR A 61 -1.02 -9.54 12.05
N GLN A 62 -1.63 -8.38 11.77
CA GLN A 62 -0.90 -7.20 11.28
C GLN A 62 0.13 -6.70 12.31
N TRP A 63 -0.30 -6.49 13.55
CA TRP A 63 0.55 -5.84 14.56
C TRP A 63 1.56 -6.78 15.20
N THR A 64 1.31 -8.09 15.27
CA THR A 64 2.31 -9.08 15.68
C THR A 64 3.48 -9.11 14.68
N GLU A 65 3.20 -9.02 13.38
CA GLU A 65 4.26 -8.95 12.37
C GLU A 65 5.06 -7.64 12.48
N GLU A 66 4.40 -6.51 12.72
CA GLU A 66 5.09 -5.24 12.98
C GLU A 66 5.89 -5.26 14.30
N GLU A 67 5.40 -5.92 15.36
CA GLU A 67 6.13 -6.12 16.62
C GLU A 67 7.43 -6.90 16.39
N ARG A 68 7.34 -8.00 15.62
CA ARG A 68 8.46 -8.86 15.24
C ARG A 68 9.50 -8.11 14.43
N LEU A 69 9.08 -7.37 13.41
CA LEU A 69 9.98 -6.55 12.57
C LEU A 69 10.68 -5.45 13.39
N ARG A 70 10.02 -4.92 14.43
CA ARG A 70 10.59 -3.90 15.31
C ARG A 70 11.56 -4.46 16.36
N ARG A 71 11.69 -5.79 16.47
CA ARG A 71 12.46 -6.51 17.49
C ARG A 71 12.13 -6.04 18.91
N ILE A 72 10.87 -5.68 19.17
CA ILE A 72 10.45 -5.16 20.49
C ILE A 72 10.72 -6.21 21.58
N ARG A 73 10.45 -7.50 21.30
CA ARG A 73 10.64 -8.59 22.26
C ARG A 73 12.04 -9.22 22.26
N ALA A 74 12.98 -8.75 21.45
CA ALA A 74 14.29 -9.40 21.30
C ALA A 74 15.40 -8.42 21.68
N PRO A 75 16.20 -8.66 22.74
CA PRO A 75 16.21 -9.84 23.61
C PRO A 75 15.06 -9.86 24.64
N ARG A 76 14.64 -8.68 25.12
CA ARG A 76 13.44 -8.40 25.93
C ARG A 76 12.94 -7.00 25.58
N PRO A 77 11.67 -6.65 25.86
CA PRO A 77 11.20 -5.27 25.76
C PRO A 77 12.05 -4.33 26.61
N LEU A 78 12.38 -3.16 26.05
CA LEU A 78 12.90 -2.05 26.84
C LEU A 78 11.79 -1.61 27.79
N GLU A 79 12.10 -1.49 29.07
CA GLU A 79 11.11 -1.10 30.08
C GLU A 79 10.66 0.35 29.82
N LEU A 80 9.37 0.53 29.56
CA LEU A 80 8.76 1.84 29.38
C LEU A 80 7.90 2.13 30.60
N ARG A 81 8.24 3.20 31.33
CA ARG A 81 7.49 3.66 32.50
C ARG A 81 6.68 4.90 32.15
N TRP A 82 5.55 5.06 32.82
CA TRP A 82 4.77 6.30 32.78
C TRP A 82 4.41 6.72 34.19
N ALA A 83 4.03 7.99 34.30
CA ALA A 83 3.47 8.53 35.51
C ALA A 83 2.34 9.51 35.18
N ALA A 84 1.76 10.10 36.23
CA ALA A 84 0.82 11.21 36.10
C ALA A 84 1.37 12.31 35.19
N ALA A 85 0.56 12.74 34.22
CA ALA A 85 0.84 13.97 33.49
C ALA A 85 0.63 15.21 34.40
N ASP A 86 1.04 16.38 33.93
CA ASP A 86 0.74 17.65 34.60
C ASP A 86 -0.79 17.73 34.86
N PRO A 87 -1.24 17.97 36.11
CA PRO A 87 -2.65 18.08 36.45
C PRO A 87 -3.44 19.07 35.60
N ARG A 88 -2.81 20.10 35.03
CA ARG A 88 -3.44 21.09 34.13
C ARG A 88 -3.85 20.48 32.78
N LEU A 89 -3.23 19.37 32.40
CA LEU A 89 -3.52 18.63 31.16
C LEU A 89 -4.57 17.53 31.39
N CYS A 90 -4.99 17.31 32.63
CA CYS A 90 -5.87 16.24 33.04
C CYS A 90 -7.26 16.78 33.38
N ASP A 91 -8.30 15.97 33.16
CA ASP A 91 -9.60 16.22 33.78
C ASP A 91 -9.53 15.92 35.29
N ARG A 92 -10.51 16.41 36.05
CA ARG A 92 -10.61 16.17 37.49
C ARG A 92 -10.77 14.68 37.76
N TRP A 93 -10.06 14.17 38.77
CA TRP A 93 -10.09 12.74 39.14
C TRP A 93 -11.51 12.22 39.43
N ALA A 94 -12.36 13.05 40.05
CA ALA A 94 -13.77 12.75 40.30
C ALA A 94 -14.60 12.47 39.03
N ASN A 95 -14.16 12.93 37.85
CA ASN A 95 -14.80 12.63 36.57
C ASN A 95 -14.26 11.33 35.93
N ILE A 96 -13.07 10.89 36.36
CA ILE A 96 -12.34 9.75 35.80
C ILE A 96 -12.72 8.44 36.51
N ARG A 97 -12.91 8.45 37.84
CA ARG A 97 -13.45 7.31 38.61
C ARG A 97 -14.89 7.55 39.03
N ARG A 98 -15.73 6.51 38.98
CA ARG A 98 -17.10 6.52 39.51
C ARG A 98 -17.19 6.19 41.00
N ASP A 99 -16.11 5.64 41.57
CA ASP A 99 -16.16 4.92 42.85
C ASP A 99 -15.70 5.77 44.06
N GLY A 100 -15.41 7.07 43.86
CA GLY A 100 -15.21 8.03 44.94
C GLY A 100 -13.96 7.87 45.82
N GLY A 101 -13.03 6.96 45.50
CA GLY A 101 -11.78 6.76 46.27
C GLY A 101 -10.68 7.78 45.93
N ASP A 102 -10.01 8.30 46.95
CA ASP A 102 -8.96 9.33 46.87
C ASP A 102 -7.58 8.80 46.42
N GLU A 103 -7.34 7.48 46.43
CA GLU A 103 -6.02 6.95 46.09
C GLU A 103 -5.73 6.98 44.58
N HIS A 104 -4.46 7.28 44.25
CA HIS A 104 -3.90 7.42 42.90
C HIS A 104 -3.17 6.18 42.31
N PRO A 105 -3.42 4.91 42.72
CA PRO A 105 -2.50 3.81 42.43
C PRO A 105 -2.51 3.35 40.97
N LEU A 106 -3.42 3.85 40.13
CA LEU A 106 -3.54 3.51 38.71
C LEU A 106 -2.74 4.42 37.76
N VAL A 107 -2.15 5.50 38.29
CA VAL A 107 -1.59 6.57 37.46
C VAL A 107 -0.16 6.26 37.01
N ASP A 108 0.60 5.56 37.85
CA ASP A 108 1.97 5.14 37.55
C ASP A 108 1.99 3.66 37.14
N GLY A 109 2.89 3.32 36.22
CA GLY A 109 3.03 1.94 35.77
C GLY A 109 4.14 1.72 34.75
N CYS A 110 4.29 0.46 34.36
CA CYS A 110 5.27 0.02 33.37
C CYS A 110 4.60 -0.80 32.26
N LEU A 111 5.31 -0.97 31.14
CA LEU A 111 4.79 -1.62 29.92
C LEU A 111 4.10 -2.96 30.19
N ASP A 112 4.58 -3.73 31.16
CA ASP A 112 4.06 -5.06 31.48
C ASP A 112 2.67 -5.00 32.15
N ASP A 113 2.36 -3.94 32.89
CA ASP A 113 1.09 -3.77 33.60
C ASP A 113 0.01 -3.07 32.75
N ILE A 114 0.33 -2.68 31.51
CA ILE A 114 -0.46 -1.73 30.72
C ILE A 114 -1.92 -2.14 30.52
N VAL A 115 -2.17 -3.42 30.29
CA VAL A 115 -3.53 -3.95 30.07
C VAL A 115 -4.31 -3.98 31.37
N GLU A 116 -3.68 -4.34 32.49
CA GLU A 116 -4.34 -4.37 33.80
C GLU A 116 -4.73 -2.97 34.22
N ARG A 117 -3.84 -2.00 34.04
CA ARG A 117 -4.07 -0.58 34.31
C ARG A 117 -5.19 -0.01 33.44
N TYR A 118 -5.21 -0.36 32.14
CA TYR A 118 -6.27 0.08 31.23
C TYR A 118 -7.63 -0.57 31.55
N ALA A 119 -7.66 -1.86 31.86
CA ALA A 119 -8.89 -2.59 32.20
C ALA A 119 -9.53 -2.11 33.50
N ALA A 120 -8.76 -1.48 34.40
CA ALA A 120 -9.30 -0.84 35.61
C ALA A 120 -10.01 0.51 35.33
N LEU A 121 -9.90 1.07 34.11
CA LEU A 121 -10.48 2.37 33.77
C LEU A 121 -11.95 2.26 33.38
N SER A 122 -12.86 2.60 34.30
CA SER A 122 -14.32 2.58 34.04
C SER A 122 -14.78 3.30 32.74
N THR A 123 -14.04 4.32 32.31
CA THR A 123 -14.38 5.11 31.11
C THR A 123 -13.75 4.56 29.83
N GLY A 124 -12.68 3.76 29.94
CA GLY A 124 -11.85 3.31 28.81
C GLY A 124 -11.18 4.45 28.02
N ARG A 125 -11.09 5.66 28.61
CA ARG A 125 -10.53 6.85 27.96
C ARG A 125 -9.15 7.15 28.54
N ALA A 126 -8.14 7.25 27.66
CA ALA A 126 -6.77 7.51 28.06
C ALA A 126 -6.05 8.44 27.08
N VAL A 127 -5.20 9.32 27.62
CA VAL A 127 -4.27 10.16 26.88
C VAL A 127 -2.85 9.78 27.30
N LEU A 128 -2.04 9.38 26.34
CA LEU A 128 -0.63 9.04 26.52
C LEU A 128 0.25 10.15 25.94
N LEU A 129 0.88 10.91 26.81
CA LEU A 129 1.82 11.96 26.47
C LEU A 129 3.26 11.42 26.44
N GLY A 130 4.10 12.03 25.61
CA GLY A 130 5.53 11.70 25.62
C GLY A 130 6.31 12.46 24.58
N LYS A 131 7.59 12.73 24.87
CA LYS A 131 8.53 13.42 23.97
C LYS A 131 8.68 12.67 22.64
N PRO A 132 9.20 13.30 21.57
CA PRO A 132 9.58 12.58 20.35
C PRO A 132 10.52 11.42 20.67
N GLY A 133 10.24 10.23 20.13
CA GLY A 133 11.08 9.04 20.36
C GLY A 133 10.91 8.34 21.73
N SER A 134 10.05 8.83 22.63
CA SER A 134 9.76 8.24 23.95
C SER A 134 9.10 6.85 23.93
N GLY A 135 8.64 6.36 22.78
CA GLY A 135 8.01 5.04 22.68
C GLY A 135 6.48 5.03 22.66
N LYS A 136 5.79 6.17 22.53
CA LYS A 136 4.31 6.27 22.41
C LYS A 136 3.69 5.21 21.48
N THR A 137 4.17 5.11 20.25
CA THR A 137 3.69 4.11 19.28
C THR A 137 3.96 2.67 19.73
N VAL A 138 5.07 2.39 20.42
CA VAL A 138 5.36 1.05 20.97
C VAL A 138 4.35 0.72 22.07
N MET A 139 4.08 1.68 22.95
CA MET A 139 3.12 1.56 24.04
C MET A 139 1.73 1.20 23.56
N VAL A 140 1.19 1.97 22.61
CA VAL A 140 -0.17 1.72 22.09
C VAL A 140 -0.25 0.48 21.20
N LEU A 141 0.84 0.10 20.54
CA LEU A 141 0.92 -1.17 19.80
C LEU A 141 0.84 -2.35 20.77
N ARG A 142 1.60 -2.33 21.87
CA ARG A 142 1.57 -3.37 22.91
C ARG A 142 0.20 -3.43 23.57
N LEU A 143 -0.37 -2.28 23.99
CA LEU A 143 -1.75 -2.21 24.48
C LEU A 143 -2.74 -2.85 23.51
N THR A 144 -2.64 -2.54 22.21
CA THR A 144 -3.54 -3.10 21.18
C THR A 144 -3.45 -4.63 21.11
N LEU A 145 -2.23 -5.18 21.08
CA LEU A 145 -2.01 -6.63 21.00
C LEU A 145 -2.46 -7.33 22.28
N ASP A 146 -2.05 -6.82 23.43
CA ASP A 146 -2.29 -7.46 24.72
C ASP A 146 -3.80 -7.39 25.09
N LEU A 147 -4.53 -6.33 24.69
CA LEU A 147 -6.00 -6.26 24.78
C LEU A 147 -6.69 -7.27 23.86
N ILE A 148 -6.20 -7.48 22.63
CA ILE A 148 -6.75 -8.50 21.72
C ILE A 148 -6.53 -9.89 22.31
N ASP A 149 -5.34 -10.16 22.83
CA ASP A 149 -5.02 -11.44 23.45
C ASP A 149 -5.95 -11.69 24.65
N ARG A 150 -6.10 -10.71 25.56
CA ARG A 150 -7.00 -10.81 26.72
C ARG A 150 -8.46 -11.01 26.30
N TRP A 151 -8.99 -10.18 25.39
CA TRP A 151 -10.43 -10.11 25.13
C TRP A 151 -10.93 -11.00 24.00
N TRP A 152 -10.10 -11.36 23.03
CA TRP A 152 -10.53 -12.05 21.80
C TRP A 152 -9.90 -13.42 21.59
N THR A 153 -8.87 -13.79 22.36
CA THR A 153 -8.21 -15.10 22.21
C THR A 153 -8.48 -16.07 23.35
N THR A 154 -8.75 -15.56 24.55
CA THR A 154 -9.10 -16.40 25.70
C THR A 154 -10.59 -16.73 25.65
N ASP A 155 -10.94 -18.01 25.81
CA ASP A 155 -12.35 -18.48 25.93
C ASP A 155 -13.00 -18.08 27.28
N ALA A 156 -12.30 -17.28 28.09
CA ALA A 156 -12.81 -16.78 29.36
C ALA A 156 -14.06 -15.90 29.12
N GLU A 157 -15.09 -16.13 29.93
CA GLU A 157 -16.24 -15.24 29.99
C GLU A 157 -15.75 -13.81 30.26
N HIS A 158 -16.18 -12.89 29.40
CA HIS A 158 -15.73 -11.51 29.41
C HIS A 158 -16.48 -10.75 30.53
N ASP A 159 -16.03 -10.89 31.78
CA ASP A 159 -16.63 -10.29 32.97
C ASP A 159 -15.74 -9.21 33.60
N ASP A 160 -15.07 -8.41 32.77
CA ASP A 160 -14.18 -7.30 33.20
C ASP A 160 -14.95 -5.95 33.34
N GLY A 161 -16.30 -5.96 33.29
CA GLY A 161 -17.12 -4.74 33.32
C GLY A 161 -17.05 -3.85 32.06
N HIS A 162 -16.23 -4.23 31.07
CA HIS A 162 -16.11 -3.55 29.78
C HIS A 162 -16.78 -4.35 28.66
N PRO A 163 -17.48 -3.70 27.72
CA PRO A 163 -17.99 -4.39 26.54
C PRO A 163 -16.84 -4.80 25.62
N ARG A 164 -16.94 -6.01 25.06
CA ARG A 164 -15.94 -6.63 24.17
C ARG A 164 -15.75 -5.79 22.90
N ARG A 165 -14.66 -5.02 22.83
CA ARG A 165 -14.32 -4.15 21.69
C ARG A 165 -13.06 -4.62 21.00
N VAL A 166 -12.94 -4.33 19.72
CA VAL A 166 -11.71 -4.55 18.96
C VAL A 166 -10.86 -3.28 19.03
N PRO A 167 -9.70 -3.29 19.71
CA PRO A 167 -8.78 -2.16 19.65
C PRO A 167 -8.20 -2.06 18.25
N VAL A 168 -8.24 -0.87 17.66
CA VAL A 168 -7.66 -0.62 16.34
C VAL A 168 -6.72 0.58 16.41
N LEU A 169 -5.43 0.31 16.21
CA LEU A 169 -4.39 1.33 16.11
C LEU A 169 -4.47 2.07 14.77
N LEU A 170 -4.74 3.37 14.83
CA LEU A 170 -4.96 4.26 13.70
C LEU A 170 -4.10 5.51 13.84
N THR A 171 -3.32 5.85 12.80
CA THR A 171 -2.56 7.10 12.77
C THR A 171 -3.48 8.25 12.39
N LEU A 172 -3.45 9.35 13.14
CA LEU A 172 -4.33 10.51 12.92
C LEU A 172 -3.92 11.37 11.71
N SER A 173 -2.70 11.20 11.18
CA SER A 173 -2.22 12.00 10.06
C SER A 173 -3.16 11.90 8.84
N GLY A 174 -3.62 13.07 8.38
CA GLY A 174 -4.53 13.19 7.25
C GLY A 174 -6.03 13.13 7.59
N TRP A 175 -6.42 13.08 8.87
CA TRP A 175 -7.76 13.47 9.28
C TRP A 175 -7.92 15.00 9.22
N ASN A 176 -9.02 15.46 8.63
CA ASN A 176 -9.45 16.85 8.74
C ASN A 176 -10.81 16.90 9.44
N PRO A 177 -10.86 17.26 10.74
CA PRO A 177 -12.09 17.31 11.53
C PRO A 177 -13.07 18.40 11.05
N GLU A 178 -12.60 19.44 10.36
CA GLU A 178 -13.50 20.47 9.80
C GLU A 178 -14.30 19.97 8.58
N GLN A 179 -13.79 18.94 7.90
CA GLN A 179 -14.41 18.40 6.69
C GLN A 179 -15.08 17.05 6.91
N GLU A 180 -14.65 16.29 7.93
CA GLU A 180 -15.08 14.92 8.16
C GLU A 180 -15.12 14.62 9.66
N THR A 181 -16.31 14.29 10.18
CA THR A 181 -16.51 13.79 11.56
C THR A 181 -15.66 12.56 11.86
N LEU A 182 -15.31 12.33 13.13
CA LEU A 182 -14.53 11.15 13.54
C LEU A 182 -15.17 9.83 13.09
N THR A 183 -16.48 9.67 13.26
CA THR A 183 -17.22 8.46 12.85
C THR A 183 -17.03 8.15 11.36
N ARG A 184 -17.22 9.16 10.51
CA ARG A 184 -17.06 9.01 9.06
C ARG A 184 -15.61 8.68 8.67
N TRP A 185 -14.65 9.33 9.34
CA TRP A 185 -13.23 9.06 9.17
C TRP A 185 -12.88 7.62 9.56
N LEU A 186 -13.35 7.15 10.72
CA LEU A 186 -13.16 5.76 11.19
C LEU A 186 -13.73 4.76 10.19
N ILE A 187 -14.96 4.97 9.71
CA ILE A 187 -15.58 4.08 8.71
C ILE A 187 -14.73 4.03 7.44
N ARG A 188 -14.31 5.19 6.93
CA ARG A 188 -13.49 5.30 5.72
C ARG A 188 -12.12 4.64 5.92
N ARG A 189 -11.50 4.83 7.09
CA ARG A 189 -10.17 4.31 7.40
C ARG A 189 -10.19 2.80 7.61
N LEU A 190 -11.13 2.29 8.39
CA LEU A 190 -11.34 0.84 8.58
C LEU A 190 -11.66 0.14 7.25
N SER A 191 -12.51 0.73 6.41
CA SER A 191 -12.81 0.19 5.08
C SER A 191 -11.57 0.17 4.16
N PHE A 192 -10.63 1.10 4.37
CA PHE A 192 -9.39 1.17 3.60
C PHE A 192 -8.34 0.18 4.11
N ASP A 193 -8.15 0.07 5.42
CA ASP A 193 -7.14 -0.79 6.04
C ASP A 193 -7.58 -2.27 6.05
N TYR A 194 -8.88 -2.52 6.21
CA TYR A 194 -9.53 -3.83 6.29
C TYR A 194 -10.66 -3.94 5.25
N PRO A 195 -10.37 -4.32 4.00
CA PRO A 195 -11.33 -4.17 2.91
C PRO A 195 -12.56 -5.06 2.99
N PHE A 196 -12.49 -6.17 3.73
CA PHE A 196 -13.66 -7.01 3.99
C PHE A 196 -14.74 -6.22 4.76
N LEU A 197 -14.37 -5.17 5.49
CA LEU A 197 -15.30 -4.24 6.13
C LEU A 197 -15.95 -3.24 5.15
N ALA A 198 -15.37 -3.03 3.98
CA ALA A 198 -15.94 -2.16 2.95
C ALA A 198 -17.10 -2.82 2.20
N LEU A 199 -17.20 -4.17 2.27
CA LEU A 199 -18.27 -4.93 1.65
C LEU A 199 -19.61 -4.59 2.31
N THR A 200 -20.65 -4.48 1.47
CA THR A 200 -22.03 -4.30 1.91
C THR A 200 -22.75 -5.63 1.77
N SER A 201 -23.38 -6.11 2.84
CA SER A 201 -24.15 -7.35 2.81
C SER A 201 -25.53 -7.06 2.19
N GLY A 202 -25.59 -7.06 0.85
CA GLY A 202 -26.82 -6.82 0.09
C GLY A 202 -27.16 -5.33 -0.15
N ASN A 203 -28.09 -5.09 -1.08
CA ASN A 203 -28.56 -3.75 -1.44
C ASN A 203 -29.28 -3.10 -0.24
N ASN A 204 -28.61 -2.11 0.37
CA ASN A 204 -29.07 -1.20 1.42
C ASN A 204 -28.59 -1.48 2.86
N GLN A 205 -27.72 -2.48 3.09
CA GLN A 205 -27.06 -2.58 4.39
C GLN A 205 -25.88 -1.63 4.50
N PRO A 206 -25.65 -1.03 5.70
CA PRO A 206 -24.41 -0.32 5.98
C PRO A 206 -23.21 -1.26 5.78
N SER A 207 -22.06 -0.70 5.38
CA SER A 207 -20.83 -1.49 5.28
C SER A 207 -20.47 -2.11 6.63
N GLY A 208 -19.71 -3.21 6.61
CA GLY A 208 -19.19 -3.83 7.82
C GLY A 208 -18.51 -2.82 8.77
N ALA A 209 -17.70 -1.91 8.22
CA ALA A 209 -17.06 -0.85 8.99
C ALA A 209 -18.08 0.06 9.69
N ARG A 210 -19.14 0.45 8.98
CA ARG A 210 -20.21 1.29 9.55
C ARG A 210 -20.95 0.58 10.67
N ARG A 211 -21.26 -0.71 10.50
CA ARG A 211 -21.90 -1.54 11.53
C ARG A 211 -21.06 -1.63 12.80
N LEU A 212 -19.75 -1.85 12.67
CA LEU A 212 -18.85 -1.95 13.83
C LEU A 212 -18.68 -0.61 14.55
N VAL A 213 -18.52 0.49 13.81
CA VAL A 213 -18.32 1.83 14.39
C VAL A 213 -19.61 2.33 15.06
N GLU A 214 -20.73 2.31 14.35
CA GLU A 214 -22.03 2.78 14.91
C GLU A 214 -22.53 1.83 16.01
N GLY A 215 -22.16 0.54 15.96
CA GLY A 215 -22.46 -0.45 16.99
C GLY A 215 -21.50 -0.45 18.19
N ASN A 216 -20.57 0.50 18.29
CA ASN A 216 -19.64 0.65 19.42
C ASN A 216 -18.72 -0.56 19.67
N TRP A 217 -18.44 -1.37 18.64
CA TRP A 217 -17.57 -2.54 18.69
C TRP A 217 -16.08 -2.19 18.60
N ILE A 218 -15.75 -0.93 18.31
CA ILE A 218 -14.37 -0.48 18.09
C ILE A 218 -13.87 0.29 19.30
N LEU A 219 -12.65 -0.01 19.72
CA LEU A 219 -11.85 0.85 20.60
C LEU A 219 -10.81 1.58 19.72
N PRO A 220 -11.03 2.86 19.38
CA PRO A 220 -10.07 3.62 18.60
C PRO A 220 -8.82 3.91 19.42
N VAL A 221 -7.67 3.47 18.93
CA VAL A 221 -6.35 3.80 19.48
C VAL A 221 -5.68 4.74 18.49
N LEU A 222 -5.75 6.03 18.78
CA LEU A 222 -5.40 7.14 17.90
C LEU A 222 -3.98 7.61 18.17
N ASP A 223 -3.06 7.32 17.26
CA ASP A 223 -1.65 7.68 17.36
C ASP A 223 -1.36 9.00 16.63
N GLY A 224 -0.85 10.01 17.36
CA GLY A 224 -0.26 11.22 16.81
C GLY A 224 -1.20 12.41 16.63
N LEU A 225 -1.88 12.88 17.68
CA LEU A 225 -2.64 14.14 17.60
C LEU A 225 -1.74 15.33 17.20
N ASP A 226 -0.48 15.31 17.63
CA ASP A 226 0.53 16.33 17.29
C ASP A 226 0.89 16.36 15.80
N GLU A 227 0.52 15.35 15.02
CA GLU A 227 0.74 15.29 13.58
C GLU A 227 -0.32 16.08 12.79
N LEU A 228 -1.40 16.51 13.44
CA LEU A 228 -2.38 17.40 12.84
C LEU A 228 -1.92 18.87 12.91
N PRO A 229 -2.27 19.69 11.90
CA PRO A 229 -2.10 21.15 11.99
C PRO A 229 -2.78 21.72 13.25
N PRO A 230 -2.25 22.79 13.86
CA PRO A 230 -2.78 23.33 15.12
C PRO A 230 -4.29 23.59 15.11
N ALA A 231 -4.82 24.18 14.04
CA ALA A 231 -6.26 24.43 13.89
C ALA A 231 -7.10 23.14 13.93
N HIS A 232 -6.60 22.06 13.31
CA HIS A 232 -7.29 20.77 13.29
C HIS A 232 -7.21 20.04 14.64
N ARG A 233 -6.20 20.28 15.48
CA ARG A 233 -6.10 19.61 16.79
C ARG A 233 -7.24 20.00 17.73
N VAL A 234 -7.58 21.28 17.76
CA VAL A 234 -8.70 21.83 18.55
C VAL A 234 -10.03 21.21 18.12
N ALA A 235 -10.31 21.18 16.82
CA ALA A 235 -11.52 20.57 16.28
C ALA A 235 -11.55 19.05 16.51
N ALA A 236 -10.40 18.38 16.41
CA ALA A 236 -10.27 16.96 16.70
C ALA A 236 -10.60 16.63 18.17
N LEU A 237 -10.14 17.42 19.13
CA LEU A 237 -10.40 17.16 20.54
C LEU A 237 -11.90 17.30 20.87
N ARG A 238 -12.57 18.31 20.29
CA ARG A 238 -14.03 18.49 20.43
C ARG A 238 -14.82 17.30 19.90
N GLU A 239 -14.44 16.75 18.75
CA GLU A 239 -15.07 15.53 18.20
C GLU A 239 -14.86 14.30 19.11
N LEU A 240 -13.84 14.30 19.96
CA LEU A 240 -13.51 13.21 20.89
C LEU A 240 -14.22 13.31 22.25
N GLU A 241 -14.91 14.41 22.55
CA GLU A 241 -15.62 14.62 23.83
C GLU A 241 -16.84 13.69 24.04
N GLY A 242 -17.21 12.89 23.04
CA GLY A 242 -18.31 11.91 23.15
C GLY A 242 -18.08 10.80 24.20
N PRO A 243 -19.11 10.03 24.55
CA PRO A 243 -19.05 9.01 25.63
C PRO A 243 -18.27 7.75 25.27
N CYS A 244 -17.74 7.65 24.04
CA CYS A 244 -17.03 6.45 23.58
C CYS A 244 -15.62 6.38 24.18
N PRO A 245 -15.11 5.18 24.50
CA PRO A 245 -13.72 5.01 24.91
C PRO A 245 -12.78 5.31 23.74
N VAL A 246 -11.61 5.82 24.08
CA VAL A 246 -10.57 6.19 23.12
C VAL A 246 -9.22 6.20 23.83
N VAL A 247 -8.18 5.74 23.15
CA VAL A 247 -6.79 5.93 23.56
C VAL A 247 -6.16 6.92 22.60
N LEU A 248 -5.59 7.99 23.10
CA LEU A 248 -5.01 9.07 22.31
C LEU A 248 -3.53 9.24 22.65
N THR A 249 -2.67 9.36 21.64
CA THR A 249 -1.26 9.75 21.85
C THR A 249 -1.01 11.17 21.37
N CYS A 250 -0.18 11.91 22.09
CA CYS A 250 0.25 13.25 21.69
C CYS A 250 1.61 13.60 22.28
N ARG A 251 2.24 14.66 21.77
CA ARG A 251 3.35 15.32 22.46
C ARG A 251 2.82 16.22 23.58
N PRO A 252 3.52 16.31 24.72
CA PRO A 252 3.08 17.14 25.85
C PRO A 252 2.82 18.60 25.45
N GLU A 253 3.73 19.19 24.68
CA GLU A 253 3.67 20.61 24.32
C GLU A 253 2.49 20.89 23.37
N ALA A 254 2.30 20.04 22.38
CA ALA A 254 1.19 20.15 21.42
C ALA A 254 -0.17 19.88 22.07
N TYR A 255 -0.22 18.99 23.06
CA TYR A 255 -1.44 18.73 23.82
C TYR A 255 -1.77 19.91 24.75
N ALA A 256 -0.78 20.46 25.45
CA ALA A 256 -0.94 21.65 26.30
C ALA A 256 -1.54 22.83 25.53
N GLU A 257 -0.95 23.17 24.37
CA GLU A 257 -1.45 24.24 23.48
C GLU A 257 -2.92 24.01 23.06
N THR A 258 -3.30 22.74 22.82
CA THR A 258 -4.67 22.40 22.42
C THR A 258 -5.64 22.50 23.60
N VAL A 259 -5.22 22.01 24.78
CA VAL A 259 -5.99 22.03 26.03
C VAL A 259 -6.22 23.45 26.53
N GLU A 260 -5.29 24.38 26.34
CA GLU A 260 -5.49 25.80 26.65
C GLU A 260 -6.72 26.40 25.93
N SER A 261 -7.03 25.92 24.72
CA SER A 261 -8.15 26.42 23.92
C SER A 261 -9.47 25.66 24.11
N THR A 262 -9.43 24.43 24.61
CA THR A 262 -10.59 23.51 24.63
C THR A 262 -10.91 22.90 25.98
N GLY A 263 -9.97 22.95 26.93
CA GLY A 263 -9.98 22.08 28.10
C GLY A 263 -9.38 20.70 27.80
N PRO A 264 -9.08 19.91 28.84
CA PRO A 264 -8.57 18.55 28.69
C PRO A 264 -9.63 17.61 28.14
N LEU A 265 -9.20 16.48 27.57
CA LEU A 265 -10.13 15.43 27.16
C LEU A 265 -10.90 14.90 28.39
N LEU A 266 -12.20 15.20 28.44
CA LEU A 266 -13.03 14.86 29.59
C LEU A 266 -13.06 13.35 29.85
N ARG A 267 -13.06 12.99 31.15
CA ARG A 267 -13.14 11.62 31.68
C ARG A 267 -12.01 10.69 31.22
N ALA A 268 -10.91 11.25 30.70
CA ALA A 268 -9.73 10.50 30.30
C ALA A 268 -8.65 10.56 31.37
N ILE A 269 -8.04 9.42 31.68
CA ILE A 269 -6.77 9.43 32.41
C ILE A 269 -5.68 10.00 31.50
N CYS A 270 -4.83 10.88 32.02
CA CYS A 270 -3.73 11.44 31.26
C CYS A 270 -2.41 11.06 31.94
N VAL A 271 -1.58 10.32 31.21
CA VAL A 271 -0.31 9.81 31.68
C VAL A 271 0.80 10.23 30.74
N GLN A 272 2.01 10.38 31.27
CA GLN A 272 3.18 10.78 30.50
C GLN A 272 4.28 9.73 30.61
N LEU A 273 4.82 9.32 29.45
CA LEU A 273 6.00 8.48 29.37
C LEU A 273 7.20 9.17 30.00
N ARG A 274 7.91 8.43 30.85
CA ARG A 274 9.15 8.85 31.48
C ARG A 274 10.33 8.55 30.57
N ASP A 275 11.41 9.30 30.79
CA ASP A 275 12.69 9.05 30.14
C ASP A 275 13.30 7.75 30.68
N VAL A 276 14.05 7.05 29.84
CA VAL A 276 14.72 5.80 30.21
C VAL A 276 15.85 6.11 31.18
N THR A 277 15.94 5.33 32.26
CA THR A 277 16.96 5.54 33.30
C THR A 277 18.29 4.89 32.92
N VAL A 278 19.37 5.30 33.60
CA VAL A 278 20.68 4.66 33.42
C VAL A 278 20.64 3.18 33.80
N ASP A 279 19.90 2.82 34.85
CA ASP A 279 19.72 1.42 35.26
C ASP A 279 19.06 0.59 34.16
N ASP A 280 18.05 1.14 33.48
CA ASP A 280 17.40 0.47 32.34
C ASP A 280 18.39 0.26 31.17
N LEU A 281 19.32 1.21 30.94
CA LEU A 281 20.38 1.07 29.93
C LEU A 281 21.36 -0.06 30.26
N VAL A 282 21.78 -0.12 31.54
CA VAL A 282 22.69 -1.14 32.05
C VAL A 282 22.05 -2.53 32.00
N ASP A 283 20.75 -2.63 32.25
CA ASP A 283 20.01 -3.90 32.15
C ASP A 283 19.78 -4.33 30.68
N TYR A 284 19.52 -3.37 29.79
CA TYR A 284 19.09 -3.65 28.41
C TYR A 284 20.25 -3.81 27.42
N LEU A 285 21.16 -2.84 27.31
CA LEU A 285 22.16 -2.78 26.23
C LEU A 285 23.12 -3.99 26.21
N PRO A 286 23.64 -4.49 27.35
CA PRO A 286 24.49 -5.68 27.38
C PRO A 286 23.82 -6.93 26.79
N ARG A 287 22.50 -7.07 26.96
CA ARG A 287 21.72 -8.19 26.40
C ARG A 287 21.54 -8.12 24.89
N THR A 288 21.83 -6.97 24.27
CA THR A 288 21.69 -6.78 22.83
C THR A 288 22.90 -7.26 22.02
N THR A 289 23.99 -7.65 22.70
CA THR A 289 25.21 -8.17 22.09
C THR A 289 25.30 -9.70 22.25
N GLY A 290 26.00 -10.38 21.32
CA GLY A 290 26.01 -11.84 21.16
C GLY A 290 26.49 -12.68 22.37
N THR A 291 26.35 -14.01 22.21
CA THR A 291 26.22 -15.10 23.21
C THR A 291 27.03 -15.05 24.51
N ALA A 292 26.41 -15.62 25.56
CA ALA A 292 26.81 -15.79 26.96
C ALA A 292 28.26 -16.28 27.27
N ALA A 293 29.09 -16.52 26.27
CA ALA A 293 30.50 -16.88 26.43
C ALA A 293 31.42 -15.64 26.61
N ASP A 294 31.02 -14.46 26.11
CA ASP A 294 31.69 -13.19 26.41
C ASP A 294 31.00 -12.53 27.60
N LEU A 295 31.56 -12.71 28.80
CA LEU A 295 30.99 -12.21 30.06
C LEU A 295 30.96 -10.66 30.16
N THR A 296 31.72 -9.97 29.32
CA THR A 296 31.75 -8.50 29.23
C THR A 296 31.22 -8.06 27.89
N SER A 297 29.99 -7.53 27.88
CA SER A 297 29.46 -6.87 26.69
C SER A 297 30.38 -5.72 26.27
N LYS A 298 30.53 -5.46 24.97
CA LYS A 298 31.22 -4.25 24.47
C LYS A 298 30.63 -2.93 24.98
N TRP A 299 29.41 -2.95 25.52
CA TRP A 299 28.80 -1.79 26.15
C TRP A 299 29.35 -1.49 27.56
N THR A 300 30.00 -2.47 28.20
CA THR A 300 30.43 -2.38 29.60
C THR A 300 31.28 -1.12 29.87
N PRO A 301 32.35 -0.82 29.09
CA PRO A 301 33.18 0.36 29.36
C PRO A 301 32.40 1.69 29.24
N ALA A 302 31.54 1.81 28.23
CA ALA A 302 30.74 3.01 28.03
C ALA A 302 29.67 3.19 29.11
N LEU A 303 29.05 2.09 29.55
CA LEU A 303 28.06 2.10 30.63
C LEU A 303 28.69 2.38 31.99
N GLU A 304 29.89 1.88 32.26
CA GLU A 304 30.66 2.21 33.47
C GLU A 304 31.02 3.69 33.50
N ALA A 305 31.46 4.27 32.38
CA ALA A 305 31.72 5.70 32.27
C ALA A 305 30.45 6.55 32.51
N ILE A 306 29.30 6.12 31.98
CA ILE A 306 28.00 6.77 32.23
C ILE A 306 27.60 6.66 33.69
N ARG A 307 27.82 5.51 34.33
CA ARG A 307 27.47 5.29 35.74
C ARG A 307 28.38 6.05 36.69
N ALA A 308 29.65 6.20 36.34
CA ALA A 308 30.63 6.94 37.12
C ALA A 308 30.46 8.47 37.00
N ALA A 309 29.81 8.95 35.93
CA ALA A 309 29.44 10.35 35.79
C ALA A 309 28.27 10.68 36.73
N ASP A 310 28.59 11.23 37.89
CA ASP A 310 27.62 11.67 38.90
C ASP A 310 26.94 12.98 38.44
N PRO A 311 25.62 12.99 38.18
CA PRO A 311 24.89 14.19 37.78
C PRO A 311 24.89 15.30 38.83
N GLU A 312 25.16 14.96 40.10
CA GLU A 312 25.19 15.93 41.21
C GLU A 312 26.51 16.72 41.28
N GLN A 313 27.59 16.19 40.71
CA GLN A 313 28.93 16.80 40.78
C GLN A 313 29.24 17.66 39.55
N GLU A 314 28.85 17.22 38.36
CA GLU A 314 29.05 17.98 37.11
C GLU A 314 27.79 17.92 36.22
N PRO A 315 27.38 19.04 35.58
CA PRO A 315 26.26 19.03 34.66
C PRO A 315 26.45 18.01 33.53
N GLU A 316 25.40 17.23 33.23
CA GLU A 316 25.44 16.16 32.21
C GLU A 316 25.93 16.64 30.82
N GLN A 317 25.81 17.93 30.51
CA GLN A 317 26.20 18.47 29.21
C GLN A 317 27.70 18.73 29.09
N GLU A 318 28.42 18.82 30.21
CA GLU A 318 29.84 19.16 30.25
C GLU A 318 30.72 17.92 30.03
N THR A 319 30.34 16.78 30.60
CA THR A 319 31.06 15.51 30.45
C THR A 319 30.64 14.76 29.17
N ALA A 320 31.58 14.02 28.58
CA ALA A 320 31.29 13.16 27.43
C ALA A 320 30.24 12.09 27.78
N ALA A 321 30.42 11.45 28.95
CA ALA A 321 29.54 10.41 29.45
C ALA A 321 28.12 10.94 29.74
N GLY A 322 28.00 12.13 30.34
CA GLY A 322 26.72 12.79 30.56
C GLY A 322 25.99 13.12 29.25
N ARG A 323 26.72 13.61 28.22
CA ARG A 323 26.13 13.87 26.89
C ARG A 323 25.58 12.59 26.26
N VAL A 324 26.31 11.47 26.36
CA VAL A 324 25.84 10.17 25.87
C VAL A 324 24.62 9.70 26.66
N ALA A 325 24.65 9.78 27.99
CA ALA A 325 23.53 9.42 28.86
C ALA A 325 22.26 10.21 28.50
N GLN A 326 22.40 11.53 28.30
CA GLN A 326 21.30 12.41 27.92
C GLN A 326 20.66 12.00 26.57
N VAL A 327 21.47 11.63 25.57
CA VAL A 327 20.97 11.17 24.26
C VAL A 327 20.28 9.81 24.38
N LEU A 328 20.86 8.89 25.16
CA LEU A 328 20.33 7.53 25.35
C LEU A 328 19.13 7.47 26.32
N ARG A 329 18.55 8.59 26.77
CA ARG A 329 17.30 8.62 27.55
C ARG A 329 16.05 8.26 26.76
N THR A 330 16.12 8.22 25.43
CA THR A 330 14.94 7.93 24.59
C THR A 330 15.04 6.55 23.94
N PRO A 331 13.95 5.75 23.92
CA PRO A 331 13.90 4.46 23.23
C PRO A 331 14.32 4.52 21.76
N LEU A 332 14.06 5.64 21.07
CA LEU A 332 14.55 5.87 19.72
C LEU A 332 16.08 5.83 19.64
N MET A 333 16.76 6.63 20.46
CA MET A 333 18.23 6.73 20.43
C MET A 333 18.89 5.44 20.90
N ILE A 334 18.32 4.76 21.90
CA ILE A 334 18.73 3.41 22.30
C ILE A 334 18.60 2.42 21.14
N GLY A 335 17.48 2.48 20.41
CA GLY A 335 17.26 1.65 19.22
C GLY A 335 18.27 1.92 18.10
N LEU A 336 18.61 3.19 17.84
CA LEU A 336 19.62 3.57 16.86
C LEU A 336 21.03 3.12 17.31
N ALA A 337 21.36 3.33 18.58
CA ALA A 337 22.62 2.91 19.18
C ALA A 337 22.80 1.38 19.12
N ARG A 338 21.73 0.61 19.39
CA ARG A 338 21.72 -0.84 19.20
C ARG A 338 22.03 -1.23 17.75
N VAL A 339 21.38 -0.60 16.78
CA VAL A 339 21.61 -0.90 15.35
C VAL A 339 23.03 -0.51 14.93
N ALA A 340 23.51 0.65 15.36
CA ALA A 340 24.82 1.20 15.00
C ALA A 340 25.98 0.44 15.66
N TYR A 341 25.85 0.10 16.93
CA TYR A 341 26.91 -0.53 17.72
C TYR A 341 26.62 -2.00 17.99
N SER A 342 25.53 -2.35 18.68
CA SER A 342 25.27 -3.75 19.11
C SER A 342 25.28 -4.74 17.95
N ASP A 343 24.58 -4.41 16.86
CA ASP A 343 24.50 -5.27 15.70
C ASP A 343 25.83 -5.26 14.90
N THR A 344 26.72 -4.27 15.07
CA THR A 344 27.99 -4.13 14.32
C THR A 344 29.24 -4.50 15.12
N ARG A 345 30.42 -4.32 14.51
CA ARG A 345 31.72 -4.45 15.20
C ARG A 345 32.23 -3.11 15.76
N ALA A 346 31.44 -2.03 15.62
CA ALA A 346 31.82 -0.73 16.17
C ALA A 346 31.85 -0.77 17.71
N ASP A 347 32.74 0.03 18.28
CA ASP A 347 32.94 0.13 19.73
C ASP A 347 32.06 1.25 20.31
N PRO A 348 31.15 0.97 21.26
CA PRO A 348 30.39 1.98 21.97
C PRO A 348 31.25 3.06 22.65
N GLY A 349 32.51 2.76 22.99
CA GLY A 349 33.46 3.72 23.53
C GLY A 349 33.69 4.93 22.63
N ASP A 350 33.52 4.79 21.31
CA ASP A 350 33.62 5.89 20.34
C ASP A 350 32.69 7.07 20.68
N LEU A 351 31.55 6.81 21.33
CA LEU A 351 30.59 7.84 21.73
C LEU A 351 31.13 8.80 22.80
N LEU A 352 32.18 8.40 23.53
CA LEU A 352 32.80 9.20 24.58
C LEU A 352 33.91 10.13 24.05
N ASP A 353 34.19 10.08 22.75
CA ASP A 353 35.15 11.00 22.11
C ASP A 353 34.59 12.43 22.10
N SER A 354 35.17 13.29 22.94
CA SER A 354 34.73 14.67 23.10
C SER A 354 35.13 15.59 21.94
N GLU A 355 36.20 15.26 21.20
CA GLU A 355 36.61 16.04 20.03
C GLU A 355 35.67 15.78 18.86
N ARG A 356 35.30 14.51 18.67
CA ARG A 356 34.37 14.09 17.62
C ARG A 356 32.92 14.43 17.96
N PHE A 357 32.54 14.34 19.23
CA PHE A 357 31.18 14.56 19.70
C PHE A 357 31.08 15.64 20.79
N PRO A 358 31.27 16.92 20.43
CA PRO A 358 31.26 18.02 21.40
C PRO A 358 29.86 18.31 21.96
N THR A 359 28.79 17.84 21.31
CA THR A 359 27.39 18.14 21.69
C THR A 359 26.48 16.93 21.60
N THR A 360 25.37 16.93 22.34
CA THR A 360 24.31 15.91 22.18
C THR A 360 23.80 15.83 20.75
N VAL A 361 23.63 16.98 20.08
CA VAL A 361 23.20 17.06 18.67
C VAL A 361 24.15 16.32 17.73
N SER A 362 25.47 16.37 18.00
CA SER A 362 26.46 15.65 17.19
C SER A 362 26.36 14.13 17.36
N ILE A 363 26.08 13.65 18.58
CA ILE A 363 25.83 12.23 18.87
C ILE A 363 24.53 11.78 18.19
N GLU A 364 23.45 12.55 18.31
CA GLU A 364 22.17 12.26 17.66
C GLU A 364 22.31 12.16 16.13
N ALA A 365 23.04 13.11 15.53
CA ALA A 365 23.30 13.12 14.10
C ALA A 365 24.11 11.89 13.66
N HIS A 366 25.14 11.52 14.43
CA HIS A 366 25.95 10.33 14.19
C HIS A 366 25.12 9.03 14.27
N LEU A 367 24.28 8.87 15.28
CA LEU A 367 23.41 7.70 15.41
C LEU A 367 22.41 7.58 14.25
N LEU A 368 21.87 8.72 13.76
CA LEU A 368 21.00 8.76 12.59
C LEU A 368 21.76 8.46 11.28
N GLU A 369 23.00 8.94 11.16
CA GLU A 369 23.87 8.69 10.01
C GLU A 369 24.30 7.23 9.93
N ALA A 370 24.71 6.65 11.06
CA ALA A 370 25.16 5.27 11.17
C ALA A 370 24.02 4.26 10.95
N PHE A 371 22.76 4.68 11.11
CA PHE A 371 21.59 3.81 11.00
C PHE A 371 21.46 3.14 9.62
N LEU A 372 21.52 3.89 8.51
CA LEU A 372 21.33 3.32 7.17
C LEU A 372 22.47 2.37 6.76
N PRO A 373 23.76 2.72 6.93
CA PRO A 373 24.87 1.79 6.73
C PRO A 373 24.72 0.50 7.54
N ALA A 374 24.34 0.60 8.82
CA ALA A 374 24.17 -0.56 9.68
C ALA A 374 22.96 -1.41 9.26
N ALA A 375 21.83 -0.80 8.94
CA ALA A 375 20.60 -1.48 8.51
C ALA A 375 20.74 -2.21 7.17
N TYR A 376 21.55 -1.68 6.24
CA TYR A 376 21.83 -2.26 4.92
C TYR A 376 23.16 -3.02 4.86
N ARG A 377 23.76 -3.34 6.00
CA ARG A 377 24.92 -4.23 6.04
C ARG A 377 24.50 -5.64 5.62
N ARG A 378 25.31 -6.26 4.75
CA ARG A 378 25.09 -7.65 4.34
C ARG A 378 25.36 -8.60 5.50
N VAL A 379 24.37 -9.43 5.80
CA VAL A 379 24.48 -10.55 6.75
C VAL A 379 24.38 -11.86 5.96
N ALA A 380 24.98 -12.93 6.46
CA ALA A 380 24.85 -14.25 5.84
C ALA A 380 23.36 -14.64 5.72
N GLY A 381 22.93 -15.01 4.51
CA GLY A 381 21.52 -15.31 4.20
C GLY A 381 20.69 -14.11 3.71
N ASP A 382 21.27 -12.92 3.58
CA ASP A 382 20.57 -11.77 3.00
C ASP A 382 20.45 -11.88 1.47
N GLU A 383 19.22 -12.05 0.98
CA GLU A 383 18.91 -12.12 -0.46
C GLU A 383 18.83 -10.75 -1.13
N SER A 384 18.83 -9.65 -0.36
CA SER A 384 18.67 -8.30 -0.91
C SER A 384 19.95 -7.84 -1.62
N PRO A 385 19.87 -7.42 -2.89
CA PRO A 385 21.05 -6.95 -3.63
C PRO A 385 21.51 -5.54 -3.20
N TRP A 386 20.77 -4.86 -2.32
CA TRP A 386 20.95 -3.44 -2.05
C TRP A 386 21.91 -3.14 -0.91
N THR A 387 22.69 -2.08 -1.09
CA THR A 387 23.65 -1.56 -0.11
C THR A 387 23.29 -0.13 0.26
N ALA A 388 23.74 0.33 1.43
CA ALA A 388 23.40 1.68 1.91
C ALA A 388 23.74 2.80 0.92
N PRO A 389 24.93 2.86 0.28
CA PRO A 389 25.27 3.94 -0.65
C PRO A 389 24.32 4.03 -1.85
N VAL A 390 23.78 2.89 -2.31
CA VAL A 390 22.85 2.81 -3.43
C VAL A 390 21.44 3.25 -3.03
N VAL A 391 21.03 2.94 -1.79
CA VAL A 391 19.64 3.15 -1.34
C VAL A 391 19.42 4.51 -0.69
N THR A 392 20.40 5.07 0.00
CA THR A 392 20.29 6.38 0.66
C THR A 392 19.75 7.49 -0.24
N PRO A 393 20.17 7.65 -1.51
CA PRO A 393 19.64 8.68 -2.40
C PRO A 393 18.16 8.47 -2.70
N TRP A 394 17.74 7.22 -2.90
CA TRP A 394 16.34 6.87 -3.14
C TRP A 394 15.48 7.10 -1.91
N LEU A 395 15.96 6.75 -0.71
CA LEU A 395 15.26 7.03 0.54
C LEU A 395 15.16 8.53 0.80
N ARG A 396 16.17 9.32 0.44
CA ARG A 396 16.11 10.78 0.50
C ARG A 396 15.02 11.35 -0.40
N PHE A 397 14.97 10.91 -1.66
CA PHE A 397 13.88 11.28 -2.57
C PHE A 397 12.51 10.91 -2.00
N LEU A 398 12.36 9.69 -1.48
CA LEU A 398 11.12 9.22 -0.87
C LEU A 398 10.74 10.00 0.40
N ALA A 399 11.71 10.41 1.22
CA ALA A 399 11.49 11.22 2.42
C ALA A 399 10.97 12.62 2.06
N VAL A 400 11.56 13.26 1.06
CA VAL A 400 11.09 14.55 0.54
C VAL A 400 9.68 14.41 -0.05
N HIS A 401 9.46 13.38 -0.88
CA HIS A 401 8.15 13.13 -1.50
C HIS A 401 7.07 12.83 -0.44
N ALA A 402 7.38 12.00 0.55
CA ALA A 402 6.47 11.67 1.65
C ALA A 402 6.11 12.89 2.51
N SER A 403 7.08 13.75 2.81
CA SER A 403 6.87 14.97 3.60
C SER A 403 5.86 15.91 2.94
N SER A 404 5.85 15.98 1.60
CA SER A 404 4.84 16.75 0.85
C SER A 404 3.45 16.09 0.79
N GLN A 405 3.29 14.86 1.28
CA GLN A 405 2.11 14.01 1.12
C GLN A 405 1.59 13.43 2.45
N ASN A 406 1.72 14.18 3.55
CA ASN A 406 1.33 13.79 4.91
C ASN A 406 2.11 12.58 5.48
N GLY A 407 3.37 12.39 5.08
CA GLY A 407 4.26 11.34 5.61
C GLY A 407 4.10 9.95 4.96
N ALA A 408 3.03 9.74 4.18
CA ALA A 408 2.73 8.44 3.58
C ALA A 408 3.31 8.25 2.16
N ILE A 409 4.01 7.14 1.96
CA ILE A 409 4.50 6.64 0.68
C ILE A 409 3.47 5.66 0.12
N ALA A 410 2.61 6.18 -0.74
CA ALA A 410 1.66 5.39 -1.51
C ALA A 410 2.20 5.15 -2.93
N TRP A 411 2.21 3.89 -3.38
CA TRP A 411 2.77 3.55 -4.69
C TRP A 411 2.02 4.25 -5.85
N TRP A 412 0.71 4.44 -5.72
CA TRP A 412 -0.09 5.19 -6.70
C TRP A 412 0.17 6.70 -6.68
N ARG A 413 0.76 7.26 -5.61
CA ARG A 413 1.13 8.68 -5.53
C ARG A 413 2.51 8.97 -6.08
N LEU A 414 3.31 7.95 -6.41
CA LEU A 414 4.63 8.16 -7.03
C LEU A 414 4.52 8.87 -8.39
N ARG A 415 3.38 8.74 -9.10
CA ARG A 415 3.13 9.47 -10.35
C ARG A 415 3.10 11.00 -10.16
N ALA A 416 2.82 11.49 -8.95
CA ALA A 416 2.81 12.92 -8.67
C ALA A 416 4.22 13.53 -8.75
N ALA A 417 5.28 12.71 -8.66
CA ALA A 417 6.66 13.14 -8.87
C ALA A 417 7.06 13.26 -10.34
N VAL A 418 6.20 12.81 -11.28
CA VAL A 418 6.48 12.77 -12.72
C VAL A 418 5.84 13.99 -13.41
N PRO A 419 6.51 14.63 -14.40
CA PRO A 419 5.91 15.72 -15.16
C PRO A 419 4.61 15.31 -15.85
N ARG A 420 3.63 16.22 -15.85
CA ARG A 420 2.29 16.02 -16.44
C ARG A 420 2.29 15.74 -17.95
N LEU A 421 3.43 15.92 -18.62
CA LEU A 421 3.66 15.68 -20.04
C LEU A 421 3.91 14.20 -20.38
N LEU A 422 4.30 13.36 -19.41
CA LEU A 422 4.63 11.96 -19.71
C LEU A 422 3.42 11.17 -20.25
N PRO A 423 2.20 11.33 -19.71
CA PRO A 423 1.01 10.68 -20.28
C PRO A 423 0.64 11.20 -21.68
N THR A 424 0.89 12.49 -21.97
CA THR A 424 0.65 13.05 -23.31
C THR A 424 1.66 12.52 -24.32
N LEU A 425 2.92 12.33 -23.92
CA LEU A 425 3.94 11.70 -24.76
C LEU A 425 3.61 10.23 -25.03
N ALA A 426 3.14 9.48 -24.02
CA ALA A 426 2.68 8.11 -24.22
C ALA A 426 1.48 8.02 -25.19
N ALA A 427 0.54 8.97 -25.10
CA ALA A 427 -0.57 9.09 -26.04
C ALA A 427 -0.11 9.41 -27.48
N ALA A 428 0.87 10.32 -27.62
CA ALA A 428 1.45 10.66 -28.92
C ALA A 428 2.19 9.47 -29.56
N VAL A 429 2.96 8.71 -28.78
CA VAL A 429 3.61 7.47 -29.25
C VAL A 429 2.56 6.43 -29.68
N GLY A 430 1.46 6.30 -28.93
CA GLY A 430 0.35 5.43 -29.30
C GLY A 430 -0.32 5.83 -30.62
N LEU A 431 -0.49 7.14 -30.86
CA LEU A 431 -1.01 7.68 -32.11
C LEU A 431 -0.09 7.37 -33.29
N VAL A 432 1.21 7.58 -33.13
CA VAL A 432 2.20 7.27 -34.18
C VAL A 432 2.19 5.78 -34.51
N ALA A 433 2.15 4.91 -33.49
CA ALA A 433 2.07 3.46 -33.70
C ALA A 433 0.78 3.06 -34.45
N ALA A 434 -0.36 3.69 -34.15
CA ALA A 434 -1.62 3.47 -34.87
C ALA A 434 -1.54 3.91 -36.34
N LEU A 435 -0.90 5.05 -36.62
CA LEU A 435 -0.68 5.53 -37.99
C LEU A 435 0.25 4.59 -38.78
N CYS A 436 1.37 4.14 -38.18
CA CYS A 436 2.28 3.18 -38.80
C CYS A 436 1.57 1.85 -39.10
N HIS A 437 0.70 1.40 -38.21
CA HIS A 437 -0.12 0.19 -38.43
C HIS A 437 -1.11 0.38 -39.60
N GLY A 438 -1.77 1.54 -39.68
CA GLY A 438 -2.65 1.89 -40.81
C GLY A 438 -1.91 1.89 -42.15
N VAL A 439 -0.68 2.43 -42.18
CA VAL A 439 0.19 2.40 -43.39
C VAL A 439 0.57 0.97 -43.76
N LEU A 440 0.93 0.13 -42.79
CA LEU A 440 1.27 -1.28 -43.02
C LEU A 440 0.09 -2.06 -43.63
N ILE A 441 -1.13 -1.81 -43.12
CA ILE A 441 -2.36 -2.40 -43.64
C ILE A 441 -2.61 -1.91 -45.07
N GLY A 442 -2.50 -0.61 -45.32
CA GLY A 442 -2.69 -0.03 -46.66
C GLY A 442 -1.70 -0.57 -47.69
N TRP A 443 -0.47 -0.88 -47.24
CA TRP A 443 0.53 -1.54 -48.07
C TRP A 443 0.18 -3.01 -48.34
N ALA A 444 -0.29 -3.75 -47.34
CA ALA A 444 -0.71 -5.15 -47.48
C ALA A 444 -1.94 -5.35 -48.39
N THR A 445 -2.74 -4.30 -48.59
CA THR A 445 -3.92 -4.32 -49.48
C THR A 445 -3.65 -3.66 -50.85
N ALA A 446 -2.45 -3.13 -51.08
CA ALA A 446 -2.07 -2.37 -52.26
C ALA A 446 -2.14 -3.19 -53.55
N ASP A 447 -1.77 -4.47 -53.50
CA ASP A 447 -1.80 -5.38 -54.64
C ASP A 447 -3.22 -5.64 -55.19
N ARG A 448 -4.26 -5.40 -54.37
CA ARG A 448 -5.66 -5.69 -54.72
C ARG A 448 -6.44 -4.48 -55.21
N HIS A 449 -6.10 -3.28 -54.73
CA HIS A 449 -6.88 -2.06 -54.99
C HIS A 449 -6.06 -0.99 -55.73
N GLY A 450 -4.78 -1.25 -56.01
CA GLY A 450 -3.82 -0.25 -56.46
C GLY A 450 -3.26 0.58 -55.30
N ILE A 451 -2.01 1.00 -55.44
CA ILE A 451 -1.24 1.68 -54.38
C ILE A 451 -1.94 2.95 -53.86
N GLY A 452 -2.59 3.71 -54.76
CA GLY A 452 -3.32 4.94 -54.40
C GLY A 452 -4.55 4.71 -53.52
N LEU A 453 -5.41 3.75 -53.87
CA LEU A 453 -6.61 3.42 -53.09
C LEU A 453 -6.25 2.64 -51.83
N GLY A 454 -5.28 1.73 -51.88
CA GLY A 454 -4.81 0.97 -50.70
C GLY A 454 -4.21 1.88 -49.61
N LEU A 455 -3.36 2.84 -50.00
CA LEU A 455 -2.84 3.85 -49.08
C LEU A 455 -3.94 4.79 -48.57
N GLY A 456 -4.91 5.17 -49.40
CA GLY A 456 -6.07 5.97 -49.00
C GLY A 456 -6.92 5.28 -47.92
N TYR A 457 -7.27 4.00 -48.14
CA TYR A 457 -7.98 3.17 -47.16
C TYR A 457 -7.19 2.98 -45.87
N GLY A 458 -5.89 2.64 -45.96
CA GLY A 458 -5.02 2.44 -44.81
C GLY A 458 -4.81 3.70 -43.97
N LEU A 459 -4.70 4.87 -44.60
CA LEU A 459 -4.54 6.15 -43.91
C LEU A 459 -5.86 6.60 -43.26
N ALA A 460 -7.00 6.44 -43.93
CA ALA A 460 -8.31 6.75 -43.37
C ALA A 460 -8.64 5.87 -42.15
N PHE A 461 -8.34 4.56 -42.23
CA PHE A 461 -8.46 3.65 -41.09
C PHE A 461 -7.47 3.98 -39.97
N GLY A 462 -6.20 4.25 -40.31
CA GLY A 462 -5.17 4.64 -39.34
C GLY A 462 -5.52 5.93 -38.59
N VAL A 463 -6.11 6.91 -39.28
CA VAL A 463 -6.61 8.16 -38.67
C VAL A 463 -7.85 7.89 -37.82
N ALA A 464 -8.81 7.08 -38.27
CA ALA A 464 -10.01 6.74 -37.48
C ALA A 464 -9.65 5.97 -36.19
N ILE A 465 -8.75 4.99 -36.28
CA ILE A 465 -8.22 4.25 -35.12
C ILE A 465 -7.39 5.17 -34.23
N GLY A 466 -6.47 5.93 -34.81
CA GLY A 466 -5.58 6.84 -34.11
C GLY A 466 -6.32 7.95 -33.37
N THR A 467 -7.38 8.51 -33.96
CA THR A 467 -8.25 9.52 -33.32
C THR A 467 -9.12 8.91 -32.24
N THR A 468 -9.67 7.71 -32.43
CA THR A 468 -10.48 7.03 -31.41
C THR A 468 -9.64 6.63 -30.19
N VAL A 469 -8.47 6.01 -30.41
CA VAL A 469 -7.51 5.64 -29.36
C VAL A 469 -6.92 6.89 -28.71
N GLY A 470 -6.56 7.89 -29.52
CA GLY A 470 -6.00 9.17 -29.06
C GLY A 470 -6.98 9.97 -28.22
N LEU A 471 -8.26 10.05 -28.64
CA LEU A 471 -9.33 10.72 -27.90
C LEU A 471 -9.69 9.96 -26.63
N ALA A 472 -9.81 8.63 -26.69
CA ALA A 472 -10.05 7.80 -25.51
C ALA A 472 -8.91 7.94 -24.48
N CYS A 473 -7.66 7.98 -24.95
CA CYS A 473 -6.49 8.21 -24.11
C CYS A 473 -6.50 9.63 -23.53
N TRP A 474 -6.73 10.66 -24.34
CA TRP A 474 -6.79 12.06 -23.90
C TRP A 474 -7.91 12.31 -22.88
N LEU A 475 -9.10 11.76 -23.12
CA LEU A 475 -10.25 11.87 -22.22
C LEU A 475 -9.98 11.13 -20.91
N SER A 476 -9.44 9.91 -20.96
CA SER A 476 -9.08 9.13 -19.77
C SER A 476 -8.03 9.86 -18.93
N LEU A 477 -7.01 10.42 -19.57
CA LEU A 477 -5.97 11.19 -18.90
C LEU A 477 -6.50 12.51 -18.31
N ARG A 478 -7.47 13.16 -18.95
CA ARG A 478 -8.14 14.36 -18.42
C ARG A 478 -9.04 14.06 -17.24
N VAL A 479 -9.81 12.97 -17.25
CA VAL A 479 -10.62 12.52 -16.11
C VAL A 479 -9.72 12.22 -14.90
N VAL A 480 -8.57 11.58 -15.13
CA VAL A 480 -7.56 11.31 -14.08
C VAL A 480 -6.87 12.60 -13.61
N ALA A 481 -6.56 13.53 -14.52
CA ALA A 481 -5.91 14.81 -14.21
C ALA A 481 -6.84 15.79 -13.48
N ALA A 482 -8.15 15.74 -13.74
CA ALA A 482 -9.18 16.52 -13.04
C ALA A 482 -9.39 16.08 -11.58
N GLY A 483 -8.56 15.17 -11.06
CA GLY A 483 -8.65 14.73 -9.67
C GLY A 483 -9.89 13.90 -9.36
N CYS A 484 -10.66 13.49 -10.39
CA CYS A 484 -11.77 12.57 -10.27
C CYS A 484 -11.21 11.17 -9.95
N ARG A 485 -10.85 10.97 -8.68
CA ARG A 485 -10.37 9.69 -8.17
C ARG A 485 -11.49 8.67 -8.42
N PRO A 486 -11.27 7.58 -9.17
CA PRO A 486 -12.26 6.51 -9.28
C PRO A 486 -12.60 5.87 -7.92
N ARG A 487 -11.78 6.11 -6.88
CA ARG A 487 -12.11 5.77 -5.48
C ARG A 487 -13.34 6.49 -4.91
N HIS A 488 -13.66 7.70 -5.36
CA HIS A 488 -14.89 8.43 -4.99
C HIS A 488 -15.96 8.43 -6.09
N LEU A 489 -15.58 8.06 -7.32
CA LEU A 489 -16.52 7.64 -8.35
C LEU A 489 -17.07 6.22 -8.09
N GLY A 490 -16.50 5.49 -7.12
CA GLY A 490 -17.20 4.42 -6.44
C GLY A 490 -18.27 5.01 -5.53
N LEU A 491 -19.54 4.73 -5.82
CA LEU A 491 -20.70 4.85 -4.90
C LEU A 491 -21.46 6.19 -4.77
N ARG A 492 -21.33 7.16 -5.69
CA ARG A 492 -22.43 8.14 -5.92
C ARG A 492 -23.03 8.11 -7.31
N LEU A 493 -22.41 7.41 -8.26
CA LEU A 493 -23.10 6.93 -9.45
C LEU A 493 -23.94 5.72 -9.04
N ARG A 494 -25.05 5.98 -8.33
CA ARG A 494 -26.14 5.00 -8.14
C ARG A 494 -26.38 4.33 -9.49
N TRP A 495 -26.59 3.01 -9.45
CA TRP A 495 -26.88 2.00 -10.48
C TRP A 495 -27.74 2.37 -11.72
N ARG A 496 -28.08 3.64 -11.91
CA ARG A 496 -28.57 4.25 -13.15
C ARG A 496 -27.77 3.92 -14.40
N PRO A 497 -26.42 3.68 -14.44
CA PRO A 497 -25.79 3.25 -15.68
C PRO A 497 -26.18 1.82 -16.07
N ALA A 498 -26.47 0.90 -15.14
CA ALA A 498 -26.95 -0.43 -15.53
C ALA A 498 -28.35 -0.36 -16.17
N ALA A 499 -29.24 0.50 -15.64
CA ALA A 499 -30.56 0.77 -16.23
C ALA A 499 -30.48 1.59 -17.52
N ALA A 500 -29.60 2.60 -17.61
CA ALA A 500 -29.41 3.43 -18.80
C ALA A 500 -28.70 2.66 -19.91
N VAL A 501 -27.80 1.74 -19.58
CA VAL A 501 -27.13 0.88 -20.54
C VAL A 501 -27.99 -0.32 -20.92
N ALA A 502 -28.82 -0.85 -20.02
CA ALA A 502 -29.90 -1.77 -20.39
C ALA A 502 -30.92 -1.07 -21.32
N ALA A 503 -31.28 0.17 -21.04
CA ALA A 503 -32.13 0.98 -21.91
C ALA A 503 -31.46 1.29 -23.26
N LEU A 504 -30.14 1.53 -23.28
CA LEU A 504 -29.38 1.74 -24.52
C LEU A 504 -29.25 0.44 -25.33
N ALA A 505 -28.99 -0.69 -24.69
CA ALA A 505 -28.97 -2.00 -25.34
C ALA A 505 -30.35 -2.36 -25.92
N VAL A 506 -31.42 -2.12 -25.15
CA VAL A 506 -32.80 -2.28 -25.62
C VAL A 506 -33.10 -1.32 -26.76
N ALA A 507 -32.71 -0.05 -26.68
CA ALA A 507 -32.89 0.93 -27.76
C ALA A 507 -32.09 0.56 -29.03
N THR A 508 -30.91 -0.03 -28.88
CA THR A 508 -30.08 -0.50 -30.01
C THR A 508 -30.69 -1.73 -30.65
N ILE A 509 -31.21 -2.66 -29.85
CA ILE A 509 -31.97 -3.85 -30.31
C ILE A 509 -33.24 -3.39 -31.04
N VAL A 510 -33.99 -2.43 -30.49
CA VAL A 510 -35.20 -1.87 -31.11
C VAL A 510 -34.87 -1.11 -32.40
N ALA A 511 -33.80 -0.32 -32.44
CA ALA A 511 -33.34 0.36 -33.65
C ALA A 511 -32.87 -0.63 -34.74
N GLY A 512 -32.19 -1.72 -34.36
CA GLY A 512 -31.80 -2.80 -35.29
C GLY A 512 -32.99 -3.56 -35.86
N LEU A 513 -34.01 -3.83 -35.03
CA LEU A 513 -35.31 -4.39 -35.44
C LEU A 513 -36.05 -3.46 -36.42
N LEU A 514 -35.98 -2.14 -36.22
CA LEU A 514 -36.62 -1.16 -37.11
C LEU A 514 -35.89 -0.97 -38.44
N LEU A 515 -34.57 -1.18 -38.47
CA LEU A 515 -33.72 -1.01 -39.67
C LEU A 515 -33.47 -2.33 -40.45
N ARG A 516 -34.12 -3.45 -40.08
CA ARG A 516 -34.00 -4.79 -40.70
C ARG A 516 -32.58 -5.40 -40.69
N PHE A 517 -31.75 -5.07 -39.71
CA PHE A 517 -30.46 -5.75 -39.47
C PHE A 517 -30.67 -6.93 -38.50
N GLU A 518 -31.17 -8.06 -39.01
CA GLU A 518 -31.82 -9.08 -38.17
C GLU A 518 -30.89 -9.98 -37.32
N GLY A 519 -29.57 -10.05 -37.60
CA GLY A 519 -28.65 -10.97 -36.90
C GLY A 519 -27.55 -10.31 -36.06
N GLU A 520 -26.89 -9.29 -36.61
CA GLU A 520 -25.64 -8.76 -36.07
C GLU A 520 -25.85 -7.81 -34.88
N VAL A 521 -26.96 -7.06 -34.87
CA VAL A 521 -27.29 -6.09 -33.81
C VAL A 521 -27.72 -6.80 -32.51
N LEU A 522 -28.40 -7.94 -32.62
CA LEU A 522 -28.78 -8.76 -31.48
C LEU A 522 -27.55 -9.40 -30.83
N ALA A 523 -26.61 -9.92 -31.64
CA ALA A 523 -25.34 -10.47 -31.15
C ALA A 523 -24.49 -9.40 -30.45
N ALA A 524 -24.40 -8.19 -31.02
CA ALA A 524 -23.74 -7.05 -30.41
C ALA A 524 -24.37 -6.65 -29.06
N GLY A 525 -25.72 -6.58 -28.99
CA GLY A 525 -26.44 -6.28 -27.76
C GLY A 525 -26.23 -7.31 -26.64
N ILE A 526 -26.22 -8.61 -26.98
CA ILE A 526 -25.94 -9.71 -26.04
C ILE A 526 -24.51 -9.63 -25.53
N VAL A 527 -23.53 -9.42 -26.43
CA VAL A 527 -22.11 -9.29 -26.04
C VAL A 527 -21.93 -8.12 -25.09
N ILE A 528 -22.49 -6.94 -25.42
CA ILE A 528 -22.47 -5.76 -24.55
C ILE A 528 -23.11 -6.06 -23.18
N GLY A 529 -24.30 -6.67 -23.16
CA GLY A 529 -25.02 -7.02 -21.94
C GLY A 529 -24.27 -8.00 -21.04
N VAL A 530 -23.65 -9.04 -21.62
CA VAL A 530 -22.84 -10.03 -20.91
C VAL A 530 -21.57 -9.40 -20.34
N LEU A 531 -20.85 -8.60 -21.15
CA LEU A 531 -19.63 -7.92 -20.70
C LEU A 531 -19.89 -6.97 -19.54
N LEU A 532 -20.99 -6.22 -19.60
CA LEU A 532 -21.38 -5.31 -18.53
C LEU A 532 -21.82 -6.04 -17.27
N THR A 533 -22.50 -7.18 -17.41
CA THR A 533 -22.86 -8.04 -16.28
C THR A 533 -21.60 -8.61 -15.62
N ILE A 534 -20.61 -9.03 -16.41
CA ILE A 534 -19.29 -9.48 -15.95
C ILE A 534 -18.54 -8.34 -15.25
N VAL A 535 -18.56 -7.10 -15.76
CA VAL A 535 -17.97 -5.92 -15.09
C VAL A 535 -18.62 -5.65 -13.74
N SER A 536 -19.95 -5.71 -13.72
CA SER A 536 -20.75 -5.43 -12.54
C SER A 536 -20.55 -6.49 -11.45
N GLY A 537 -20.40 -7.76 -11.85
CA GLY A 537 -20.17 -8.90 -10.96
C GLY A 537 -18.73 -9.03 -10.48
N LEU A 538 -17.73 -8.88 -11.36
CA LEU A 538 -16.30 -8.97 -11.02
C LEU A 538 -15.75 -7.71 -10.34
N GLY A 539 -16.49 -6.59 -10.41
CA GLY A 539 -16.19 -5.36 -9.68
C GLY A 539 -16.42 -5.46 -8.18
N GLN A 540 -17.16 -6.49 -7.71
CA GLN A 540 -17.26 -6.81 -6.29
C GLN A 540 -15.95 -7.49 -5.88
N PRO A 541 -15.12 -6.84 -5.06
CA PRO A 541 -13.87 -7.44 -4.70
C PRO A 541 -14.16 -8.63 -3.78
N VAL A 542 -13.97 -9.86 -4.28
CA VAL A 542 -13.77 -11.04 -3.43
C VAL A 542 -12.40 -10.85 -2.78
N LEU A 543 -12.36 -9.96 -1.79
CA LEU A 543 -11.18 -9.77 -0.97
C LEU A 543 -11.22 -10.90 0.05
N PRO A 544 -10.13 -11.69 0.17
CA PRO A 544 -9.91 -12.48 1.36
C PRO A 544 -10.08 -11.57 2.57
N THR A 545 -10.50 -12.12 3.71
CA THR A 545 -10.54 -11.45 5.03
C THR A 545 -9.18 -10.89 5.51
N ALA A 546 -8.17 -10.85 4.64
CA ALA A 546 -6.81 -10.43 4.89
C ALA A 546 -6.67 -8.90 4.89
N VAL A 547 -5.80 -8.44 5.79
CA VAL A 547 -5.30 -7.07 5.95
C VAL A 547 -4.79 -6.49 4.62
N THR A 548 -5.04 -5.20 4.36
CA THR A 548 -4.46 -4.56 3.17
C THR A 548 -2.94 -4.58 3.23
N THR A 549 -2.32 -5.15 2.20
CA THR A 549 -0.91 -4.91 1.90
C THR A 549 -0.78 -4.00 0.67
N PRO A 550 0.28 -3.20 0.56
CA PRO A 550 0.57 -2.43 -0.65
C PRO A 550 0.56 -3.31 -1.91
N ARG A 551 1.00 -4.57 -1.81
CA ARG A 551 0.91 -5.55 -2.92
C ARG A 551 -0.54 -5.96 -3.22
N ALA A 552 -1.37 -6.21 -2.21
CA ALA A 552 -2.78 -6.53 -2.41
C ALA A 552 -3.53 -5.36 -3.09
N THR A 553 -3.24 -4.11 -2.69
CA THR A 553 -3.83 -2.93 -3.35
C THR A 553 -3.39 -2.80 -4.81
N LEU A 554 -2.13 -3.12 -5.12
CA LEU A 554 -1.61 -3.17 -6.50
C LEU A 554 -2.30 -4.26 -7.34
N ILE A 555 -2.43 -5.48 -6.82
CA ILE A 555 -3.08 -6.59 -7.52
C ILE A 555 -4.56 -6.28 -7.75
N GLY A 556 -5.24 -5.71 -6.75
CA GLY A 556 -6.63 -5.27 -6.88
C GLY A 556 -6.79 -4.19 -7.95
N ASP A 557 -5.93 -3.18 -7.97
CA ASP A 557 -5.95 -2.13 -8.99
C ASP A 557 -5.62 -2.67 -10.40
N ARG A 558 -4.66 -3.60 -10.50
CA ARG A 558 -4.34 -4.30 -11.76
C ARG A 558 -5.55 -5.06 -12.30
N ARG A 559 -6.22 -5.86 -11.47
CA ARG A 559 -7.40 -6.64 -11.89
C ARG A 559 -8.52 -5.73 -12.37
N ARG A 560 -8.75 -4.60 -11.67
CA ARG A 560 -9.72 -3.58 -12.09
C ARG A 560 -9.34 -2.93 -13.42
N GLY A 561 -8.08 -2.52 -13.58
CA GLY A 561 -7.58 -1.97 -14.84
C GLY A 561 -7.72 -2.94 -16.01
N GLN A 562 -7.40 -4.22 -15.78
CA GLN A 562 -7.59 -5.29 -16.76
C GLN A 562 -9.06 -5.48 -17.12
N LEU A 563 -9.96 -5.53 -16.14
CA LEU A 563 -11.40 -5.67 -16.36
C LEU A 563 -11.97 -4.50 -17.17
N VAL A 564 -11.67 -3.26 -16.75
CA VAL A 564 -12.03 -2.04 -17.49
C VAL A 564 -11.48 -2.09 -18.91
N GLY A 565 -10.25 -2.58 -19.06
CA GLY A 565 -9.60 -2.72 -20.36
C GLY A 565 -10.27 -3.72 -21.29
N VAL A 566 -10.65 -4.92 -20.83
CA VAL A 566 -11.33 -5.89 -21.72
C VAL A 566 -12.71 -5.39 -22.10
N VAL A 567 -13.37 -4.62 -21.23
CA VAL A 567 -14.72 -4.11 -21.50
C VAL A 567 -14.68 -2.93 -22.44
N ALA A 568 -13.72 -2.02 -22.26
CA ALA A 568 -13.44 -0.99 -23.24
C ALA A 568 -13.03 -1.61 -24.60
N ALA A 569 -12.22 -2.68 -24.61
CA ALA A 569 -11.85 -3.38 -25.84
C ALA A 569 -13.06 -3.96 -26.55
N ALA A 570 -13.94 -4.63 -25.80
CA ALA A 570 -15.08 -5.28 -26.40
C ALA A 570 -16.17 -4.27 -26.84
N LEU A 571 -16.37 -3.16 -26.11
CA LEU A 571 -17.21 -2.05 -26.57
C LEU A 571 -16.65 -1.43 -27.86
N ALA A 572 -15.33 -1.19 -27.91
CA ALA A 572 -14.68 -0.69 -29.11
C ALA A 572 -14.81 -1.67 -30.27
N GLY A 573 -14.71 -2.98 -30.01
CA GLY A 573 -14.92 -4.04 -30.99
C GLY A 573 -16.33 -4.02 -31.57
N VAL A 574 -17.36 -3.89 -30.72
CA VAL A 574 -18.75 -3.81 -31.17
C VAL A 574 -19.00 -2.55 -32.00
N VAL A 575 -18.51 -1.38 -31.57
CA VAL A 575 -18.64 -0.14 -32.34
C VAL A 575 -17.95 -0.25 -33.70
N THR A 576 -16.76 -0.85 -33.73
CA THR A 576 -15.99 -1.02 -34.96
C THR A 576 -16.67 -2.00 -35.91
N ALA A 577 -17.22 -3.10 -35.40
CA ALA A 577 -17.99 -4.06 -36.19
C ALA A 577 -19.28 -3.43 -36.77
N ALA A 578 -19.99 -2.63 -35.98
CA ALA A 578 -21.19 -1.93 -36.45
C ALA A 578 -20.87 -0.89 -37.55
N LEU A 579 -19.75 -0.17 -37.42
CA LEU A 579 -19.26 0.75 -38.46
C LEU A 579 -18.87 0.01 -39.74
N ALA A 580 -18.19 -1.14 -39.61
CA ALA A 580 -17.82 -1.97 -40.76
C ALA A 580 -19.05 -2.47 -41.52
N ALA A 581 -20.06 -2.98 -40.80
CA ALA A 581 -21.32 -3.41 -41.39
C ALA A 581 -22.07 -2.25 -42.09
N ALA A 582 -22.08 -1.05 -41.48
CA ALA A 582 -22.70 0.12 -42.08
C ALA A 582 -22.00 0.58 -43.37
N VAL A 583 -20.67 0.53 -43.42
CA VAL A 583 -19.89 0.83 -44.63
C VAL A 583 -20.15 -0.22 -45.71
N GLY A 584 -20.18 -1.51 -45.36
CA GLY A 584 -20.51 -2.59 -46.29
C GLY A 584 -21.89 -2.39 -46.93
N GLY A 585 -22.92 -2.13 -46.12
CA GLY A 585 -24.26 -1.86 -46.64
C GLY A 585 -24.37 -0.59 -47.50
N LEU A 586 -23.57 0.45 -47.21
CA LEU A 586 -23.52 1.65 -48.04
C LEU A 586 -22.87 1.39 -49.41
N LEU A 587 -21.82 0.56 -49.47
CA LEU A 587 -21.15 0.17 -50.71
C LEU A 587 -22.08 -0.68 -51.59
N GLU A 588 -22.83 -1.60 -50.99
CA GLU A 588 -23.85 -2.40 -51.66
C GLU A 588 -24.96 -1.53 -52.26
N LEU A 589 -25.45 -0.53 -51.50
CA LEU A 589 -26.41 0.46 -52.00
C LEU A 589 -25.87 1.33 -53.14
N ALA A 590 -24.54 1.53 -53.21
CA ALA A 590 -23.88 2.26 -54.28
C ALA A 590 -23.65 1.41 -55.55
N GLY A 591 -24.05 0.12 -55.55
CA GLY A 591 -23.86 -0.78 -56.68
C GLY A 591 -22.40 -1.19 -56.91
N LEU A 592 -21.55 -1.05 -55.89
CA LEU A 592 -20.19 -1.55 -55.91
C LEU A 592 -20.21 -2.97 -55.36
N ASP A 593 -20.11 -3.97 -56.25
CA ASP A 593 -20.03 -5.38 -55.86
C ASP A 593 -18.89 -5.59 -54.85
N GLU A 594 -19.10 -6.45 -53.84
CA GLU A 594 -18.00 -6.91 -52.99
C GLU A 594 -16.90 -7.47 -53.89
N PRO A 595 -15.64 -7.04 -53.73
CA PRO A 595 -14.55 -7.54 -54.56
C PRO A 595 -14.53 -9.08 -54.43
N ALA A 596 -14.62 -9.78 -55.56
CA ALA A 596 -14.84 -11.23 -55.69
C ALA A 596 -13.77 -12.15 -55.05
N GLY A 597 -12.91 -11.61 -54.21
CA GLY A 597 -12.04 -12.34 -53.29
C GLY A 597 -12.08 -11.63 -51.94
N GLY A 598 -13.14 -11.87 -51.17
CA GLY A 598 -13.26 -11.38 -49.79
C GLY A 598 -11.94 -11.58 -49.04
N LEU A 599 -11.52 -10.57 -48.26
CA LEU A 599 -10.39 -10.73 -47.35
C LEU A 599 -10.54 -12.09 -46.64
N PRO A 600 -9.53 -12.97 -46.62
CA PRO A 600 -9.65 -14.22 -45.86
C PRO A 600 -10.11 -13.81 -44.47
N SER A 601 -11.22 -14.38 -44.00
CA SER A 601 -12.02 -13.84 -42.89
C SER A 601 -11.13 -13.38 -41.71
N ALA A 602 -10.06 -14.11 -41.42
CA ALA A 602 -9.04 -13.76 -40.43
C ALA A 602 -8.36 -12.38 -40.63
N ALA A 603 -8.01 -11.96 -41.85
CA ALA A 603 -7.40 -10.66 -42.14
C ALA A 603 -8.40 -9.51 -41.92
N ALA A 604 -9.66 -9.68 -42.33
CA ALA A 604 -10.73 -8.73 -42.04
C ALA A 604 -10.97 -8.62 -40.52
N TRP A 605 -11.07 -9.75 -39.81
CA TRP A 605 -11.22 -9.74 -38.34
C TRP A 605 -10.02 -9.10 -37.62
N SER A 606 -8.79 -9.28 -38.14
CA SER A 606 -7.58 -8.67 -37.55
C SER A 606 -7.57 -7.14 -37.65
N LEU A 607 -8.21 -6.58 -38.69
CA LEU A 607 -8.35 -5.13 -38.90
C LEU A 607 -9.20 -4.46 -37.79
N TYR A 608 -10.14 -5.20 -37.21
CA TYR A 608 -11.07 -4.69 -36.20
C TYR A 608 -10.67 -5.08 -34.78
N LEU A 609 -10.17 -6.30 -34.59
CA LEU A 609 -9.83 -6.83 -33.27
C LEU A 609 -8.58 -6.17 -32.69
N VAL A 610 -7.54 -5.94 -33.49
CA VAL A 610 -6.27 -5.37 -33.00
C VAL A 610 -6.45 -3.94 -32.48
N PRO A 611 -7.12 -3.02 -33.21
CA PRO A 611 -7.42 -1.68 -32.70
C PRO A 611 -8.33 -1.67 -31.48
N ALA A 612 -9.34 -2.53 -31.46
CA ALA A 612 -10.26 -2.66 -30.32
C ALA A 612 -9.52 -3.11 -29.05
N VAL A 613 -8.68 -4.15 -29.16
CA VAL A 613 -7.84 -4.62 -28.06
C VAL A 613 -6.82 -3.56 -27.64
N ALA A 614 -6.19 -2.85 -28.59
CA ALA A 614 -5.25 -1.77 -28.28
C ALA A 614 -5.93 -0.58 -27.59
N ALA A 615 -7.12 -0.19 -28.02
CA ALA A 615 -7.94 0.84 -27.40
C ALA A 615 -8.32 0.45 -25.97
N GLY A 616 -8.82 -0.78 -25.79
CA GLY A 616 -9.18 -1.27 -24.46
C GLY A 616 -7.98 -1.43 -23.54
N ALA A 617 -6.85 -1.94 -24.02
CA ALA A 617 -5.60 -2.00 -23.25
C ALA A 617 -5.16 -0.59 -22.83
N THR A 618 -5.23 0.39 -23.72
CA THR A 618 -4.89 1.79 -23.42
C THR A 618 -5.81 2.38 -22.37
N VAL A 619 -7.13 2.18 -22.50
CA VAL A 619 -8.12 2.65 -21.52
C VAL A 619 -7.92 1.96 -20.16
N GLY A 620 -7.69 0.65 -20.14
CA GLY A 620 -7.43 -0.10 -18.90
C GLY A 620 -6.14 0.33 -18.19
N LEU A 621 -5.09 0.63 -18.96
CA LEU A 621 -3.83 1.16 -18.43
C LEU A 621 -3.98 2.62 -17.95
N ALA A 622 -4.69 3.47 -18.68
CA ALA A 622 -4.90 4.86 -18.32
C ALA A 622 -5.85 5.04 -17.12
N CYS A 623 -6.84 4.16 -16.98
CA CYS A 623 -7.82 4.18 -15.89
C CYS A 623 -7.33 3.48 -14.62
N SER A 624 -6.14 2.87 -14.62
CA SER A 624 -5.54 2.24 -13.44
C SER A 624 -4.26 2.94 -13.01
N GLU A 625 -4.05 3.05 -11.71
CA GLU A 625 -2.79 3.55 -11.16
C GLU A 625 -1.67 2.53 -11.44
N TRP A 626 -2.01 1.24 -11.57
CA TRP A 626 -1.10 0.18 -12.00
C TRP A 626 -0.54 0.41 -13.40
N GLY A 627 -1.37 0.81 -14.37
CA GLY A 627 -0.92 1.06 -15.75
C GLY A 627 0.04 2.26 -15.84
N LEU A 628 -0.19 3.28 -15.03
CA LEU A 628 0.69 4.45 -14.93
C LEU A 628 1.99 4.20 -14.15
N LEU A 629 2.04 3.14 -13.34
CA LEU A 629 3.19 2.81 -12.52
C LEU A 629 4.40 2.38 -13.36
N GLY A 630 4.19 1.73 -14.51
CA GLY A 630 5.27 1.32 -15.42
C GLY A 630 6.09 2.51 -15.95
N PRO A 631 5.46 3.47 -16.66
CA PRO A 631 6.11 4.70 -17.10
C PRO A 631 6.72 5.51 -15.94
N THR A 632 6.02 5.57 -14.80
CA THR A 632 6.51 6.24 -13.58
C THR A 632 7.83 5.63 -13.09
N ARG A 633 7.92 4.30 -13.01
CA ARG A 633 9.15 3.59 -12.61
C ARG A 633 10.29 3.83 -13.58
N LEU A 634 10.01 3.79 -14.88
CA LEU A 634 11.02 4.02 -15.91
C LEU A 634 11.58 5.45 -15.81
N TRP A 635 10.71 6.45 -15.65
CA TRP A 635 11.12 7.84 -15.50
C TRP A 635 11.94 8.07 -14.22
N LEU A 636 11.48 7.53 -13.08
CA LEU A 636 12.21 7.64 -11.81
C LEU A 636 13.58 6.96 -11.88
N ALA A 637 13.68 5.78 -12.51
CA ALA A 637 14.94 5.07 -12.71
C ALA A 637 15.87 5.81 -13.67
N ALA A 638 15.36 6.36 -14.77
CA ALA A 638 16.14 7.15 -15.72
C ALA A 638 16.72 8.43 -15.08
N ARG A 639 16.02 9.00 -14.10
CA ARG A 639 16.47 10.15 -13.31
C ARG A 639 17.34 9.77 -12.10
N GLY A 640 17.53 8.48 -11.83
CA GLY A 640 18.27 7.99 -10.66
C GLY A 640 17.56 8.23 -9.32
N LEU A 641 16.27 8.57 -9.32
CA LEU A 641 15.49 8.93 -8.12
C LEU A 641 14.95 7.70 -7.37
N ALA A 642 14.68 6.60 -8.07
CA ALA A 642 14.25 5.33 -7.48
C ALA A 642 14.59 4.15 -8.42
N PRO A 643 14.66 2.90 -7.92
CA PRO A 643 14.92 1.75 -8.78
C PRO A 643 13.67 1.33 -9.55
N LEU A 644 13.85 0.61 -10.68
CA LEU A 644 12.74 0.01 -11.43
C LEU A 644 11.87 -0.89 -10.55
N LYS A 645 12.48 -1.59 -9.59
CA LYS A 645 11.81 -2.44 -8.59
C LYS A 645 11.48 -1.68 -7.29
N VAL A 646 10.95 -0.45 -7.38
CA VAL A 646 10.66 0.40 -6.20
C VAL A 646 9.81 -0.27 -5.13
N LEU A 647 8.84 -1.12 -5.48
CA LEU A 647 8.03 -1.82 -4.48
C LEU A 647 8.83 -2.85 -3.68
N THR A 648 9.82 -3.47 -4.32
CA THR A 648 10.72 -4.38 -3.64
C THR A 648 11.61 -3.57 -2.69
N LEU A 649 12.04 -2.36 -3.10
CA LEU A 649 12.80 -1.43 -2.24
C LEU A 649 12.02 -1.06 -0.98
N LEU A 650 10.75 -0.69 -1.13
CA LEU A 650 9.89 -0.34 0.00
C LEU A 650 9.70 -1.54 0.96
N GLU A 651 9.55 -2.75 0.42
CA GLU A 651 9.45 -3.97 1.23
C GLU A 651 10.75 -4.26 1.99
N ASP A 652 11.91 -4.11 1.36
CA ASP A 652 13.19 -4.33 2.02
C ASP A 652 13.49 -3.26 3.07
N ALA A 653 13.18 -2.01 2.77
CA ALA A 653 13.25 -0.93 3.74
C ALA A 653 12.31 -1.16 4.94
N ARG A 654 11.14 -1.78 4.71
CA ARG A 654 10.27 -2.25 5.80
C ARG A 654 10.90 -3.38 6.62
N ARG A 655 11.44 -4.42 5.96
CA ARG A 655 12.11 -5.54 6.65
C ARG A 655 13.31 -5.10 7.48
N ARG A 656 14.04 -4.09 7.01
CA ARG A 656 15.18 -3.47 7.70
C ARG A 656 14.78 -2.43 8.76
N GLY A 657 13.48 -2.20 8.97
CA GLY A 657 12.96 -1.29 10.00
C GLY A 657 13.09 0.20 9.68
N VAL A 658 13.42 0.57 8.44
CA VAL A 658 13.46 1.97 7.96
C VAL A 658 12.04 2.49 7.73
N LEU A 659 11.20 1.66 7.11
CA LEU A 659 9.78 1.93 6.87
C LEU A 659 8.92 1.05 7.76
N ARG A 660 7.70 1.50 8.04
CA ARG A 660 6.60 0.70 8.61
C ARG A 660 5.45 0.62 7.61
N GLN A 661 4.66 -0.44 7.68
CA GLN A 661 3.42 -0.53 6.89
C GLN A 661 2.25 -0.03 7.72
N VAL A 662 1.44 0.85 7.14
CA VAL A 662 0.16 1.29 7.72
C VAL A 662 -0.93 1.05 6.69
N GLY A 663 -1.65 -0.07 6.83
CA GLY A 663 -2.62 -0.53 5.84
C GLY A 663 -1.98 -0.70 4.44
N GLY A 664 -2.59 -0.07 3.43
CA GLY A 664 -2.13 -0.13 2.04
C GLY A 664 -0.94 0.76 1.66
N VAL A 665 -0.31 1.47 2.61
CA VAL A 665 0.80 2.42 2.38
C VAL A 665 2.02 2.14 3.27
N TYR A 666 3.16 2.73 2.92
CA TYR A 666 4.36 2.73 3.76
C TYR A 666 4.59 4.11 4.37
N GLU A 667 5.18 4.17 5.56
CA GLU A 667 5.60 5.41 6.22
C GLU A 667 7.02 5.24 6.77
N PHE A 668 7.76 6.33 6.89
CA PHE A 668 9.03 6.27 7.63
C PHE A 668 8.76 5.97 9.10
N ARG A 669 9.51 5.02 9.66
CA ARG A 669 9.34 4.62 11.06
C ARG A 669 9.67 5.78 12.01
N HIS A 670 10.65 6.60 11.64
CA HIS A 670 11.20 7.64 12.50
C HIS A 670 11.13 9.00 11.84
N ALA A 671 10.39 9.93 12.44
CA ALA A 671 10.33 11.32 11.99
C ALA A 671 11.71 12.01 12.04
N CYS A 672 12.57 11.63 13.00
CA CYS A 672 13.94 12.14 13.09
C CYS A 672 14.80 11.72 11.88
N LEU A 673 14.59 10.50 11.37
CA LEU A 673 15.26 10.04 10.15
C LEU A 673 14.79 10.81 8.92
N VAL A 674 13.48 11.11 8.82
CA VAL A 674 12.95 11.97 7.75
C VAL A 674 13.62 13.34 7.82
N LYS A 675 13.61 13.99 9.00
CA LYS A 675 14.25 15.29 9.20
C LYS A 675 15.72 15.26 8.77
N TYR A 676 16.47 14.25 9.19
CA TYR A 676 17.87 14.06 8.79
C TYR A 676 18.02 13.93 7.27
N LEU A 677 17.27 13.04 6.63
CA LEU A 677 17.33 12.82 5.17
C LEU A 677 16.94 14.06 4.37
N THR A 678 16.04 14.89 4.90
CA THR A 678 15.60 16.14 4.24
C THR A 678 16.51 17.34 4.51
N ARG A 679 17.55 17.23 5.36
CA ARG A 679 18.43 18.38 5.67
C ARG A 679 19.12 18.91 4.41
N PRO A 680 19.15 20.24 4.21
CA PRO A 680 19.98 20.88 3.18
C PRO A 680 21.48 20.63 3.48
N GLY A 681 22.32 20.47 2.46
CA GLY A 681 23.78 20.39 2.63
C GLY A 681 24.39 18.98 2.80
N LEU A 682 23.59 17.93 3.01
CA LEU A 682 24.06 16.55 2.81
C LEU A 682 24.52 16.41 1.35
N PRO A 683 25.76 15.94 1.07
CA PRO A 683 26.30 15.87 -0.27
C PRO A 683 25.28 15.24 -1.22
N ALA A 684 25.02 15.91 -2.35
CA ALA A 684 24.18 15.34 -3.39
C ALA A 684 24.83 14.01 -3.76
N ALA A 685 24.14 12.91 -3.44
CA ALA A 685 24.68 11.60 -3.73
C ALA A 685 25.02 11.54 -5.22
N ALA A 686 26.22 11.07 -5.53
CA ALA A 686 26.60 10.79 -6.89
C ALA A 686 25.46 10.00 -7.56
N PRO A 687 25.07 10.34 -8.80
CA PRO A 687 23.99 9.64 -9.48
C PRO A 687 24.28 8.15 -9.39
N ALA A 688 23.32 7.38 -8.85
CA ALA A 688 23.48 5.95 -8.65
C ALA A 688 24.04 5.33 -9.95
N PRO A 689 25.08 4.48 -9.89
CA PRO A 689 25.64 3.88 -11.07
C PRO A 689 24.49 3.23 -11.85
N ARG A 690 24.37 3.58 -13.14
CA ARG A 690 23.30 3.07 -13.98
C ARG A 690 23.48 1.56 -14.08
N VAL A 691 22.75 0.80 -13.25
CA VAL A 691 22.79 -0.67 -13.23
C VAL A 691 22.06 -1.19 -14.47
N TRP A 692 22.71 -1.07 -15.63
CA TRP A 692 22.37 -1.78 -16.87
C TRP A 692 23.39 -2.90 -17.12
N SER A 693 23.77 -3.67 -16.09
CA SER A 693 24.48 -4.93 -16.32
C SER A 693 23.46 -6.06 -16.48
N TRP A 694 23.09 -6.32 -17.73
CA TRP A 694 22.69 -7.67 -18.13
C TRP A 694 23.97 -8.52 -18.10
N THR A 695 23.89 -9.74 -17.55
CA THR A 695 25.00 -10.70 -17.31
C THR A 695 25.83 -10.37 -16.06
N THR A 696 25.98 -11.24 -15.05
CA THR A 696 26.24 -12.68 -15.05
C THR A 696 25.39 -13.41 -13.98
N ARG A 697 24.92 -14.62 -14.29
CA ARG A 697 24.39 -15.54 -13.28
C ARG A 697 25.48 -15.80 -12.24
N PRO A 698 25.20 -15.77 -10.92
CA PRO A 698 26.14 -16.31 -9.95
C PRO A 698 26.29 -17.82 -10.22
N ALA A 699 27.53 -18.28 -10.35
CA ALA A 699 27.84 -19.70 -10.39
C ALA A 699 27.25 -20.36 -9.12
N ARG A 700 26.52 -21.46 -9.29
CA ARG A 700 26.01 -22.26 -8.18
C ARG A 700 27.21 -22.75 -7.35
N PRO A 701 27.23 -22.56 -6.02
CA PRO A 701 28.21 -23.23 -5.18
C PRO A 701 27.79 -24.69 -5.02
N GLY A 702 28.70 -25.61 -5.34
CA GLY A 702 28.60 -27.02 -4.95
C GLY A 702 28.08 -27.97 -6.03
N GLN A 703 28.98 -28.40 -6.92
CA GLN A 703 29.01 -29.75 -7.49
C GLN A 703 30.36 -29.98 -8.18
N ALA A 704 31.40 -30.15 -7.37
CA ALA A 704 32.65 -30.77 -7.79
C ALA A 704 33.30 -31.39 -6.55
N GLY A 705 32.98 -32.66 -6.30
CA GLY A 705 33.57 -33.44 -5.22
C GLY A 705 32.89 -34.81 -5.07
N ALA A 706 33.66 -35.86 -5.38
CA ALA A 706 33.41 -37.30 -5.23
C ALA A 706 32.37 -37.92 -6.21
N ALA A 707 32.63 -39.02 -6.93
CA ALA A 707 33.76 -39.94 -7.00
C ALA A 707 33.61 -40.80 -8.27
N ASN A 708 34.70 -41.19 -8.92
CA ASN A 708 34.95 -42.61 -9.22
C ASN A 708 36.38 -42.81 -9.73
N GLY A 709 37.12 -43.65 -9.01
CA GLY A 709 38.42 -44.14 -9.44
C GLY A 709 38.31 -45.30 -10.44
N ARG A 710 39.35 -45.40 -11.27
CA ARG A 710 39.96 -46.59 -11.92
C ARG A 710 41.13 -46.01 -12.72
N GLY A 711 42.37 -46.24 -12.31
CA GLY A 711 43.27 -47.25 -12.90
C GLY A 711 43.72 -46.80 -14.30
N THR A 712 44.97 -46.65 -14.69
CA THR A 712 46.24 -47.30 -14.32
C THR A 712 47.35 -46.59 -15.10
N ASN A 713 48.55 -46.57 -14.53
CA ASN A 713 49.86 -46.70 -15.20
C ASN A 713 50.47 -45.64 -16.14
N ASP A 714 51.72 -45.35 -15.74
CA ASP A 714 52.96 -45.25 -16.53
C ASP A 714 53.48 -43.88 -17.02
N ASP A 715 54.74 -43.66 -16.61
CA ASP A 715 55.85 -42.99 -17.30
C ASP A 715 55.77 -41.47 -17.53
N GLU A 716 56.83 -40.67 -17.40
CA GLU A 716 58.24 -40.82 -17.05
C GLU A 716 58.79 -39.37 -16.99
N ARG A 717 59.91 -39.17 -16.29
CA ARG A 717 60.90 -38.07 -16.44
C ARG A 717 60.52 -36.67 -15.94
N ASP A 718 61.09 -36.20 -14.83
CA ASP A 718 62.50 -35.82 -14.61
C ASP A 718 62.87 -34.49 -15.30
N HIS A 719 62.91 -33.40 -14.53
CA HIS A 719 64.11 -32.56 -14.40
C HIS A 719 64.00 -31.54 -13.27
N ARG A 720 64.82 -31.79 -12.24
CA ARG A 720 65.73 -30.89 -11.49
C ARG A 720 65.42 -29.38 -11.50
N GLU A 721 65.09 -28.77 -10.36
CA GLU A 721 65.98 -28.30 -9.27
C GLU A 721 66.50 -26.84 -9.45
N PRO A 722 66.98 -26.14 -8.39
CA PRO A 722 66.29 -24.95 -7.88
C PRO A 722 67.24 -23.75 -7.66
N GLY A 723 66.73 -22.70 -7.03
CA GLY A 723 67.53 -21.58 -6.50
C GLY A 723 66.95 -20.25 -6.97
N GLY A 724 66.87 -19.20 -6.17
CA GLY A 724 67.41 -18.94 -4.85
C GLY A 724 67.25 -17.45 -4.61
N ALA A 725 66.84 -17.10 -3.40
CA ALA A 725 67.12 -15.89 -2.65
C ALA A 725 67.20 -14.50 -3.34
N ALA A 726 66.39 -13.61 -2.77
CA ALA A 726 66.78 -12.28 -2.29
C ALA A 726 66.95 -11.12 -3.28
N GLY A 727 66.21 -10.05 -2.98
CA GLY A 727 66.87 -8.76 -2.77
C GLY A 727 66.35 -7.58 -3.59
N LEU A 728 65.77 -6.63 -2.85
CA LEU A 728 65.97 -5.19 -3.02
C LEU A 728 65.25 -4.46 -4.18
N ARG A 729 64.23 -3.70 -3.76
CA ARG A 729 63.95 -2.31 -4.20
C ARG A 729 65.23 -1.44 -4.26
N PRO A 730 65.23 -0.20 -4.82
CA PRO A 730 64.14 0.55 -5.47
C PRO A 730 64.54 1.26 -6.79
N THR A 731 63.54 1.91 -7.39
CA THR A 731 63.53 3.25 -8.04
C THR A 731 62.91 3.22 -9.44
N GLY A 732 61.96 4.14 -9.63
CA GLY A 732 61.14 4.33 -10.83
C GLY A 732 59.78 4.86 -10.44
#